data_AF-A0A179GVH3-F1
#
_entry.id   AF-A0A179GVH3-F1
#
_cell.length_a   1.000
_cell.length_b   1.000
_cell.length_c   1.000
_cell.angle_alpha   90.00
_cell.angle_beta   90.00
_cell.angle_gamma   90.00
#
_symmetry.space_group_name_H-M   'P 1'
#
loop_
_entity.id
_entity.type
_entity.pdbx_description
1 polymer ?
#
loop_
_entity_poly.entity_id
_entity_poly.type
_entity_poly.pdbx_seq_one_letter_code
_entity_poly.pdbx_strand_id
1 'polypeptide(L)'
;MAGFLIPEWYKVSAPSVDDLLIASIIWGFSLAAGRVNPYIVMIWAEWTVCTAIGVISWLFLKGILLASFWVFFSLLCLWVIQIQCICGIIINRIALLMIDRRRATKIKWIVAVILGLVNISVFCIWIPARLQISETYIHVNEIWDRIEKGIFLIVDAALNFYFIYLVRTRLIANGLQKYTPLFRFNIFMVAVSMGLDVILIGSMSIGNGTIYIQFHPLVYILKLHIEMNIAELIVKVVQASSDNKYYADGTELQHSKRARGFFQDEGSGVRTGANGQPLDPFSGYRNNVEASSDGCKKQTTATGITKIVQTKVTSRRRDEYGDEDNGSESSTRNLKDAASRALPAPTVTSSLIYSASATAMFWQSSLSLGLALIAANPFCGATPTASHPPSLPTLAPVRHANTSVLSIEYYDSAPHNSKAPVAILVHGFPYSIDTYIDVVPKLVDQGYRVIVPSLRGYGTTTFLSPTTPRSAEQAALGKDIIDLMDALNIKKAIFAGYDWGTVVVNVAAALWPDRCSGMVAANSYLIQNRETAWAIAPPDALALRWYFYVFLTPQGYSSLASDTKGWANTIWNKNSIGWNFTQAQLDAASLAFLNPDYVAIATNFYQNRLLYAPGDPQYADLANQLDKQPLITVPSVTLDPIQAVVFPPTNGSATAKFFSGPRVHHEIPDCGENIPLQRPQVFADAVLEVAKLASHK
;
A
#
# COMPACT_ATOMS: atom_id res chain seq x y z
N MET A 1 -52.40 -26.35 16.27
CA MET A 1 -53.57 -26.19 15.39
C MET A 1 -53.07 -25.76 14.02
N ALA A 2 -53.55 -26.37 12.94
CA ALA A 2 -53.21 -25.93 11.59
C ALA A 2 -53.85 -24.55 11.31
N GLY A 3 -53.19 -23.74 10.48
CA GLY A 3 -53.70 -22.44 10.09
C GLY A 3 -54.98 -22.53 9.25
N PHE A 4 -55.74 -21.43 9.22
CA PHE A 4 -56.92 -21.27 8.37
C PHE A 4 -56.60 -21.63 6.91
N LEU A 5 -57.46 -22.46 6.28
CA LEU A 5 -57.35 -22.96 4.90
C LEU A 5 -56.20 -23.96 4.57
N ILE A 6 -55.61 -24.64 5.56
CA ILE A 6 -54.67 -25.75 5.29
C ILE A 6 -55.44 -27.08 5.09
N PRO A 7 -55.24 -27.83 3.99
CA PRO A 7 -55.91 -29.12 3.76
C PRO A 7 -55.48 -30.22 4.75
N GLU A 8 -56.37 -31.17 5.05
CA GLU A 8 -56.11 -32.25 6.03
C GLU A 8 -54.94 -33.17 5.66
N TRP A 9 -54.59 -33.27 4.37
CA TRP A 9 -53.43 -34.03 3.89
C TRP A 9 -52.10 -33.25 3.90
N TYR A 10 -52.09 -31.99 4.36
CA TYR A 10 -50.87 -31.19 4.43
C TYR A 10 -49.95 -31.67 5.56
N LYS A 11 -48.84 -32.30 5.18
CA LYS A 11 -47.76 -32.65 6.13
C LYS A 11 -46.88 -31.41 6.35
N VAL A 12 -46.89 -30.88 7.57
CA VAL A 12 -45.95 -29.84 7.99
C VAL A 12 -44.54 -30.43 7.99
N SER A 13 -43.73 -30.09 6.99
CA SER A 13 -42.29 -30.35 7.01
C SER A 13 -41.63 -29.39 8.01
N ALA A 14 -41.14 -29.91 9.14
CA ALA A 14 -40.27 -29.12 10.01
C ALA A 14 -38.99 -28.78 9.23
N PRO A 15 -38.55 -27.51 9.20
CA PRO A 15 -37.33 -27.13 8.50
C PRO A 15 -36.13 -27.82 9.16
N SER A 16 -35.21 -28.34 8.34
CA SER A 16 -33.98 -28.96 8.83
C SER A 16 -33.03 -27.92 9.43
N VAL A 17 -32.01 -28.38 10.16
CA VAL A 17 -30.94 -27.49 10.66
C VAL A 17 -30.24 -26.79 9.49
N ASP A 18 -30.09 -27.46 8.35
CA ASP A 18 -29.48 -26.90 7.15
C ASP A 18 -30.38 -25.83 6.50
N ASP A 19 -31.69 -26.05 6.43
CA ASP A 19 -32.65 -25.04 5.94
C ASP A 19 -32.63 -23.78 6.82
N LEU A 20 -32.56 -23.95 8.14
CA LEU A 20 -32.46 -22.85 9.10
C LEU A 20 -31.12 -22.13 9.03
N LEU A 21 -30.01 -22.85 8.81
CA LEU A 21 -28.69 -22.25 8.59
C LEU A 21 -28.68 -21.44 7.29
N ILE A 22 -29.16 -22.00 6.17
CA ILE A 22 -29.26 -21.31 4.88
C ILE A 22 -30.15 -20.07 5.01
N ALA A 23 -31.31 -20.18 5.66
CA ALA A 23 -32.20 -19.04 5.91
C ALA A 23 -31.52 -17.97 6.78
N SER A 24 -30.77 -18.36 7.82
CA SER A 24 -30.04 -17.43 8.69
C SER A 24 -28.93 -16.69 7.97
N ILE A 25 -28.24 -17.34 7.01
CA ILE A 25 -27.21 -16.73 6.17
C ILE A 25 -27.84 -15.71 5.22
N ILE A 26 -28.92 -16.09 4.53
CA ILE A 26 -29.65 -15.21 3.59
C ILE A 26 -30.24 -13.99 4.32
N TRP A 27 -30.82 -14.19 5.52
CA TRP A 27 -31.32 -13.09 6.34
C TRP A 27 -30.18 -12.24 6.93
N GLY A 28 -29.04 -12.84 7.28
CA GLY A 28 -27.85 -12.13 7.74
C GLY A 28 -27.29 -11.17 6.67
N PHE A 29 -27.15 -11.64 5.43
CA PHE A 29 -26.80 -10.79 4.29
C PHE A 29 -27.86 -9.70 4.02
N SER A 30 -29.16 -10.03 4.16
CA SER A 30 -30.25 -9.07 3.94
C SER A 30 -30.30 -7.97 5.00
N LEU A 31 -30.00 -8.28 6.27
CA LEU A 31 -29.93 -7.31 7.37
C LEU A 31 -28.67 -6.43 7.29
N ALA A 32 -27.55 -6.97 6.77
CA ALA A 32 -26.34 -6.18 6.51
C ALA A 32 -26.56 -5.07 5.45
N ALA A 33 -27.56 -5.20 4.58
CA ALA A 33 -27.88 -4.21 3.54
C ALA A 33 -28.40 -2.87 4.08
N GLY A 34 -28.87 -2.81 5.34
CA GLY A 34 -29.53 -1.63 5.93
C GLY A 34 -28.68 -0.36 6.11
N ARG A 35 -27.37 -0.40 5.81
CA ARG A 35 -26.45 0.75 5.90
C ARG A 35 -25.56 0.94 4.66
N VAL A 36 -25.89 0.34 3.52
CA VAL A 36 -25.03 0.45 2.33
C VAL A 36 -25.23 1.80 1.63
N ASN A 37 -24.12 2.51 1.39
CA ASN A 37 -24.11 3.77 0.63
C ASN A 37 -24.58 3.50 -0.81
N PRO A 38 -25.55 4.24 -1.38
CA PRO A 38 -26.03 4.06 -2.75
C PRO A 38 -24.93 4.05 -3.82
N TYR A 39 -23.80 4.74 -3.59
CA TYR A 39 -22.63 4.67 -4.45
C TYR A 39 -22.01 3.26 -4.50
N ILE A 40 -21.87 2.62 -3.34
CA ILE A 40 -21.34 1.26 -3.21
C ILE A 40 -22.31 0.25 -3.85
N VAL A 41 -23.62 0.43 -3.68
CA VAL A 41 -24.64 -0.41 -4.33
C VAL A 41 -24.48 -0.41 -5.85
N MET A 42 -24.27 0.76 -6.48
CA MET A 42 -24.08 0.84 -7.93
C MET A 42 -22.77 0.21 -8.41
N ILE A 43 -21.69 0.27 -7.63
CA ILE A 43 -20.42 -0.42 -7.97
C ILE A 43 -20.63 -1.94 -7.96
N TRP A 44 -21.27 -2.49 -6.92
CA TRP A 44 -21.58 -3.91 -6.84
C TRP A 44 -22.56 -4.37 -7.93
N ALA A 45 -23.58 -3.54 -8.22
CA ALA A 45 -24.51 -3.80 -9.31
C ALA A 45 -23.80 -3.85 -10.66
N GLU A 46 -22.98 -2.84 -10.98
CA GLU A 46 -22.19 -2.78 -12.22
C GLU A 46 -21.31 -4.02 -12.40
N TRP A 47 -20.52 -4.37 -11.39
CA TRP A 47 -19.63 -5.55 -11.43
C TRP A 47 -20.42 -6.86 -11.62
N THR A 48 -21.50 -7.05 -10.85
CA THR A 48 -22.34 -8.25 -10.92
C THR A 48 -23.02 -8.38 -12.30
N VAL A 49 -23.51 -7.27 -12.83
CA VAL A 49 -24.15 -7.18 -14.14
C VAL A 49 -23.16 -7.48 -15.27
N CYS A 50 -21.96 -6.88 -15.26
CA CYS A 50 -20.90 -7.19 -16.21
C CYS A 50 -20.56 -8.69 -16.21
N THR A 51 -20.41 -9.30 -15.04
CA THR A 51 -20.15 -10.74 -14.91
C THR A 51 -21.31 -11.59 -15.41
N ALA A 52 -22.56 -11.23 -15.08
CA ALA A 52 -23.75 -11.95 -15.56
C ALA A 52 -23.87 -11.91 -17.10
N ILE A 53 -23.66 -10.74 -17.71
CA ILE A 53 -23.65 -10.60 -19.19
C ILE A 53 -22.52 -11.46 -19.78
N GLY A 54 -21.31 -11.41 -19.21
CA GLY A 54 -20.18 -12.21 -19.67
C GLY A 54 -20.46 -13.72 -19.63
N VAL A 55 -21.05 -14.22 -18.54
CA VAL A 55 -21.42 -15.64 -18.38
C VAL A 55 -22.54 -16.04 -19.35
N ILE A 56 -23.61 -15.26 -19.47
CA ILE A 56 -24.71 -15.54 -20.42
C ILE A 56 -24.18 -15.57 -21.85
N SER A 57 -23.33 -14.60 -22.21
CA SER A 57 -22.73 -14.50 -23.54
C SER A 57 -21.80 -15.66 -23.86
N TRP A 58 -21.03 -16.14 -22.87
CA TRP A 58 -20.16 -17.31 -23.02
C TRP A 58 -20.96 -18.62 -23.15
N LEU A 59 -22.02 -18.80 -22.35
CA LEU A 59 -22.90 -19.97 -22.44
C LEU A 59 -23.69 -20.03 -23.75
N PHE A 60 -24.12 -18.88 -24.27
CA PHE A 60 -24.71 -18.75 -25.61
C PHE A 60 -23.70 -19.13 -26.70
N LEU A 61 -22.46 -18.64 -26.59
CA LEU A 61 -21.35 -18.97 -27.50
C LEU A 61 -20.93 -20.45 -27.49
N LYS A 62 -21.09 -21.15 -26.36
CA LYS A 62 -20.86 -22.59 -26.26
C LYS A 62 -22.03 -23.43 -26.80
N GLY A 63 -23.11 -22.81 -27.28
CA GLY A 63 -24.32 -23.50 -27.73
C GLY A 63 -25.12 -24.16 -26.61
N ILE A 64 -24.80 -23.87 -25.35
CA ILE A 64 -25.48 -24.43 -24.17
C ILE A 64 -26.81 -23.70 -23.93
N LEU A 65 -26.84 -22.39 -24.18
CA LEU A 65 -28.08 -21.60 -24.20
C LEU A 65 -28.57 -21.44 -25.64
N LEU A 66 -29.76 -21.98 -25.91
CA LEU A 66 -30.48 -21.79 -27.17
C LEU A 66 -30.98 -20.34 -27.28
N ALA A 67 -31.00 -19.80 -28.50
CA ALA A 67 -31.56 -18.49 -28.79
C ALA A 67 -33.05 -18.47 -28.41
N SER A 68 -33.42 -17.57 -27.50
CA SER A 68 -34.80 -17.42 -27.02
C SER A 68 -35.08 -15.98 -26.61
N PHE A 69 -36.36 -15.58 -26.67
CA PHE A 69 -36.81 -14.26 -26.22
C PHE A 69 -36.31 -13.94 -24.81
N TRP A 70 -36.40 -14.89 -23.87
CA TRP A 70 -36.01 -14.69 -22.47
C TRP A 70 -34.51 -14.45 -22.28
N VAL A 71 -33.64 -15.09 -23.07
CA VAL A 71 -32.19 -14.84 -23.05
C VAL A 71 -31.89 -13.43 -23.54
N PHE A 72 -32.47 -13.02 -24.68
CA PHE A 72 -32.28 -11.69 -25.25
C PHE A 72 -32.86 -10.57 -24.37
N PHE A 73 -34.05 -10.77 -23.81
CA PHE A 73 -34.69 -9.84 -22.88
C PHE A 73 -33.88 -9.68 -21.59
N SER A 74 -33.39 -10.78 -21.00
CA SER A 74 -32.56 -10.74 -19.78
C SER A 74 -31.24 -10.00 -20.02
N LEU A 75 -30.62 -10.21 -21.18
CA LEU A 75 -29.37 -9.55 -21.58
C LEU A 75 -29.56 -8.03 -21.73
N LEU A 76 -30.66 -7.58 -22.35
CA LEU A 76 -30.99 -6.15 -22.40
C LEU A 76 -31.30 -5.55 -21.02
N CYS A 77 -32.04 -6.26 -20.16
CA CYS A 77 -32.30 -5.80 -18.79
C CYS A 77 -31.00 -5.57 -18.01
N LEU A 78 -30.01 -6.46 -18.19
CA LEU A 78 -28.67 -6.29 -17.63
C LEU A 78 -27.95 -5.06 -18.23
N TRP A 79 -27.94 -4.86 -19.56
CA TRP A 79 -27.38 -3.65 -20.17
C TRP A 79 -28.02 -2.34 -19.67
N VAL A 80 -29.33 -2.31 -19.42
CA VAL A 80 -30.00 -1.13 -18.85
C VAL A 80 -29.48 -0.80 -17.45
N ILE A 81 -29.32 -1.81 -16.59
CA ILE A 81 -28.77 -1.62 -15.24
C ILE A 81 -27.33 -1.11 -15.34
N GLN A 82 -26.54 -1.68 -16.26
CA GLN A 82 -25.15 -1.29 -16.53
C GLN A 82 -25.03 0.20 -16.89
N ILE A 83 -25.73 0.63 -17.94
CA ILE A 83 -25.70 2.01 -18.43
C ILE A 83 -26.17 3.01 -17.36
N GLN A 84 -27.18 2.66 -16.57
CA GLN A 84 -27.69 3.51 -15.49
C GLN A 84 -26.73 3.56 -14.29
N CYS A 85 -26.05 2.46 -13.95
CA CYS A 85 -25.09 2.41 -12.84
C CYS A 85 -23.83 3.24 -13.15
N ILE A 86 -23.20 3.03 -14.31
CA ILE A 86 -21.98 3.79 -14.66
C ILE A 86 -22.23 5.30 -14.78
N CYS A 87 -23.35 5.70 -15.41
CA CYS A 87 -23.74 7.12 -15.46
C CYS A 87 -24.09 7.67 -14.08
N GLY A 88 -24.74 6.87 -13.21
CA GLY A 88 -25.03 7.22 -11.83
C GLY A 88 -23.77 7.43 -10.98
N ILE A 89 -22.70 6.65 -11.22
CA ILE A 89 -21.39 6.78 -10.59
C ILE A 89 -20.72 8.10 -11.00
N ILE A 90 -20.65 8.40 -12.32
CA ILE A 90 -20.11 9.65 -12.86
C ILE A 90 -20.84 10.87 -12.28
N ILE A 91 -22.19 10.84 -12.26
CA ILE A 91 -23.00 11.96 -11.76
C ILE A 91 -22.85 12.13 -10.24
N ASN A 92 -22.77 11.03 -9.47
CA ASN A 92 -22.52 11.13 -8.03
C ASN A 92 -21.13 11.71 -7.73
N ARG A 93 -20.09 11.36 -8.51
CA ARG A 93 -18.76 11.98 -8.42
C ARG A 93 -18.80 13.48 -8.70
N ILE A 94 -19.51 13.89 -9.76
CA ILE A 94 -19.73 15.31 -10.09
C ILE A 94 -20.46 16.04 -8.96
N ALA A 95 -21.49 15.42 -8.38
CA ALA A 95 -22.30 15.99 -7.31
C ALA A 95 -21.49 16.33 -6.04
N LEU A 96 -20.42 15.57 -5.73
CA LEU A 96 -19.52 15.87 -4.62
C LEU A 96 -18.75 17.19 -4.80
N LEU A 97 -18.50 17.63 -6.03
CA LEU A 97 -17.81 18.89 -6.37
C LEU A 97 -18.77 20.07 -6.60
N MET A 98 -20.09 19.84 -6.49
CA MET A 98 -21.13 20.86 -6.67
C MET A 98 -21.60 21.43 -5.33
N ILE A 99 -21.44 22.75 -5.15
CA ILE A 99 -21.98 23.48 -3.98
C ILE A 99 -23.52 23.42 -3.94
N ASP A 100 -24.19 23.52 -5.09
CA ASP A 100 -25.65 23.47 -5.18
C ASP A 100 -26.14 22.03 -5.45
N ARG A 101 -26.51 21.34 -4.36
CA ARG A 101 -27.06 19.98 -4.42
C ARG A 101 -28.32 19.88 -5.27
N ARG A 102 -29.15 20.93 -5.38
CA ARG A 102 -30.39 20.89 -6.18
C ARG A 102 -30.09 20.81 -7.67
N ARG A 103 -29.02 21.46 -8.15
CA ARG A 103 -28.57 21.33 -9.55
C ARG A 103 -28.05 19.93 -9.85
N ALA A 104 -27.30 19.33 -8.92
CA ALA A 104 -26.82 17.95 -9.06
C ALA A 104 -27.99 16.94 -9.16
N THR A 105 -29.01 17.07 -8.32
CA THR A 105 -30.23 16.24 -8.40
C THR A 105 -30.97 16.43 -9.72
N LYS A 106 -31.05 17.66 -10.26
CA LYS A 106 -31.66 17.92 -11.58
C LYS A 106 -30.89 17.24 -12.71
N ILE A 107 -29.56 17.34 -12.73
CA ILE A 107 -28.70 16.66 -13.73
C ILE A 107 -28.93 15.14 -13.66
N LYS A 108 -28.97 14.56 -12.45
CA LYS A 108 -29.25 13.14 -12.24
C LYS A 108 -30.55 12.67 -12.89
N TRP A 109 -31.66 13.38 -12.64
CA TRP A 109 -32.97 13.01 -13.21
C TRP A 109 -33.05 13.24 -14.72
N ILE A 110 -32.45 14.33 -15.24
CA ILE A 110 -32.43 14.61 -16.68
C ILE A 110 -31.69 13.49 -17.43
N VAL A 111 -30.50 13.11 -16.97
CA VAL A 111 -29.74 12.03 -17.62
C VAL A 111 -30.45 10.69 -17.48
N ALA A 112 -30.98 10.34 -16.31
CA ALA A 112 -31.71 9.09 -16.11
C ALA A 112 -32.93 8.96 -17.04
N VAL A 113 -33.67 10.05 -17.28
CA VAL A 113 -34.81 10.09 -18.22
C VAL A 113 -34.34 9.94 -19.66
N ILE A 114 -33.30 10.66 -20.09
CA ILE A 114 -32.75 10.54 -21.45
C ILE A 114 -32.29 9.11 -21.73
N LEU A 115 -31.49 8.52 -20.83
CA LEU A 115 -31.04 7.14 -20.95
C LEU A 115 -32.20 6.14 -20.91
N GLY A 116 -33.23 6.40 -20.08
CA GLY A 116 -34.45 5.59 -20.03
C GLY A 116 -35.22 5.57 -21.36
N LEU A 117 -35.40 6.73 -22.00
CA LEU A 117 -36.07 6.83 -23.29
C LEU A 117 -35.30 6.12 -24.42
N VAL A 118 -33.96 6.28 -24.46
CA VAL A 118 -33.12 5.54 -25.41
C VAL A 118 -33.26 4.04 -25.15
N ASN A 119 -33.08 3.58 -23.91
CA ASN A 119 -33.18 2.17 -23.55
C ASN A 119 -34.54 1.55 -23.93
N ILE A 120 -35.67 2.25 -23.72
CA ILE A 120 -36.99 1.77 -24.16
C ILE A 120 -37.03 1.53 -25.68
N SER A 121 -36.46 2.44 -26.47
CA SER A 121 -36.39 2.26 -27.94
C SER A 121 -35.51 1.06 -28.34
N VAL A 122 -34.41 0.78 -27.62
CA VAL A 122 -33.57 -0.41 -27.85
C VAL A 122 -34.37 -1.69 -27.65
N PHE A 123 -35.20 -1.79 -26.61
CA PHE A 123 -36.05 -2.99 -26.40
C PHE A 123 -37.02 -3.22 -27.57
N CYS A 124 -37.62 -2.15 -28.10
CA CYS A 124 -38.58 -2.24 -29.20
C CYS A 124 -37.93 -2.59 -30.56
N ILE A 125 -36.66 -2.25 -30.78
CA ILE A 125 -35.97 -2.43 -32.06
C ILE A 125 -35.08 -3.68 -32.06
N TRP A 126 -34.31 -3.91 -30.99
CA TRP A 126 -33.28 -4.94 -30.92
C TRP A 126 -33.84 -6.35 -30.72
N ILE A 127 -34.89 -6.52 -29.89
CA ILE A 127 -35.49 -7.85 -29.65
C ILE A 127 -36.08 -8.43 -30.95
N PRO A 128 -36.92 -7.71 -31.73
CA PRO A 128 -37.45 -8.24 -32.98
C PRO A 128 -36.37 -8.51 -34.04
N ALA A 129 -35.31 -7.68 -34.07
CA ALA A 129 -34.18 -7.86 -34.97
C ALA A 129 -33.36 -9.12 -34.63
N ARG A 130 -33.09 -9.40 -33.35
CA ARG A 130 -32.37 -10.60 -32.90
C ARG A 130 -33.19 -11.88 -33.02
N LEU A 131 -34.51 -11.79 -32.94
CA LEU A 131 -35.44 -12.88 -33.25
C LEU A 131 -35.72 -13.03 -34.76
N GLN A 132 -35.09 -12.21 -35.62
CA GLN A 132 -35.19 -12.27 -37.09
C GLN A 132 -36.64 -12.24 -37.63
N ILE A 133 -37.54 -11.51 -36.94
CA ILE A 133 -38.98 -11.50 -37.27
C ILE A 133 -39.25 -10.86 -38.64
N SER A 134 -38.41 -9.92 -39.08
CA SER A 134 -38.49 -9.28 -40.39
C SER A 134 -37.16 -8.60 -40.75
N GLU A 135 -36.76 -8.66 -42.02
CA GLU A 135 -35.56 -8.01 -42.54
C GLU A 135 -35.55 -6.49 -42.31
N THR A 136 -36.73 -5.85 -42.31
CA THR A 136 -36.87 -4.41 -42.01
C THR A 136 -36.35 -4.09 -40.61
N TYR A 137 -36.65 -4.92 -39.61
CA TYR A 137 -36.15 -4.72 -38.24
C TYR A 137 -34.65 -4.96 -38.14
N ILE A 138 -34.09 -5.89 -38.91
CA ILE A 138 -32.64 -6.14 -38.94
C ILE A 138 -31.92 -4.89 -39.46
N HIS A 139 -32.34 -4.34 -40.60
CA HIS A 139 -31.69 -3.16 -41.18
C HIS A 139 -31.90 -1.88 -40.33
N VAL A 140 -33.10 -1.68 -39.77
CA VAL A 140 -33.35 -0.57 -38.83
C VAL A 140 -32.46 -0.70 -37.59
N ASN A 141 -32.28 -1.91 -37.06
CA ASN A 141 -31.40 -2.16 -35.92
C ASN A 141 -29.92 -1.86 -36.23
N GLU A 142 -29.39 -2.24 -37.40
CA GLU A 142 -27.99 -1.94 -37.77
C GLU A 142 -27.66 -0.44 -37.77
N ILE A 143 -28.65 0.40 -38.11
CA ILE A 143 -28.53 1.86 -38.07
C ILE A 143 -28.77 2.38 -36.65
N TRP A 144 -29.83 1.92 -35.97
CA TRP A 144 -30.21 2.38 -34.65
C TRP A 144 -29.18 2.05 -33.56
N ASP A 145 -28.62 0.83 -33.58
CA ASP A 145 -27.59 0.33 -32.65
C ASP A 145 -26.29 1.16 -32.69
N ARG A 146 -26.07 1.90 -33.78
CA ARG A 146 -24.98 2.90 -33.91
C ARG A 146 -25.41 4.28 -33.40
N ILE A 147 -26.64 4.70 -33.67
CA ILE A 147 -27.20 5.98 -33.22
C ILE A 147 -27.30 6.02 -31.68
N GLU A 148 -27.82 4.97 -31.04
CA GLU A 148 -27.96 4.90 -29.58
C GLU A 148 -26.60 5.01 -28.87
N LYS A 149 -25.55 4.36 -29.38
CA LYS A 149 -24.19 4.43 -28.82
C LYS A 149 -23.51 5.76 -29.12
N GLY A 150 -23.83 6.40 -30.24
CA GLY A 150 -23.50 7.81 -30.48
C GLY A 150 -24.11 8.73 -29.42
N ILE A 151 -25.39 8.51 -29.05
CA ILE A 151 -26.06 9.26 -27.98
C ILE A 151 -25.40 8.98 -26.62
N PHE A 152 -25.08 7.74 -26.29
CA PHE A 152 -24.38 7.39 -25.04
C PHE A 152 -22.98 8.04 -24.96
N LEU A 153 -22.20 8.01 -26.05
CA LEU A 153 -20.91 8.71 -26.13
C LEU A 153 -21.06 10.22 -25.91
N ILE A 154 -22.09 10.86 -26.48
CA ILE A 154 -22.36 12.29 -26.27
C ILE A 154 -22.70 12.58 -24.80
N VAL A 155 -23.48 11.73 -24.15
CA VAL A 155 -23.84 11.89 -22.72
C VAL A 155 -22.62 11.69 -21.82
N ASP A 156 -21.81 10.66 -22.05
CA ASP A 156 -20.56 10.41 -21.30
C ASP A 156 -19.58 11.59 -21.46
N ALA A 157 -19.34 12.01 -22.71
CA ALA A 157 -18.49 13.15 -23.03
C ALA A 157 -18.98 14.44 -22.35
N ALA A 158 -20.29 14.73 -22.41
CA ALA A 158 -20.86 15.93 -21.79
C ALA A 158 -20.67 15.94 -20.26
N LEU A 159 -20.86 14.80 -19.59
CA LEU A 159 -20.64 14.66 -18.15
C LEU A 159 -19.15 14.81 -17.80
N ASN A 160 -18.26 14.14 -18.54
CA ASN A 160 -16.83 14.18 -18.29
C ASN A 160 -16.18 15.55 -18.62
N PHE A 161 -16.64 16.25 -19.67
CA PHE A 161 -16.24 17.64 -19.91
C PHE A 161 -16.78 18.60 -18.82
N TYR A 162 -18.01 18.39 -18.35
CA TYR A 162 -18.58 19.19 -17.25
C TYR A 162 -17.80 19.00 -15.94
N PHE A 163 -17.35 17.77 -15.66
CA PHE A 163 -16.43 17.47 -14.57
C PHE A 163 -15.10 18.24 -14.72
N ILE A 164 -14.43 18.16 -15.88
CA ILE A 164 -13.16 18.90 -16.13
C ILE A 164 -13.37 20.42 -15.97
N TYR A 165 -14.49 20.97 -16.44
CA TYR A 165 -14.85 22.37 -16.28
C TYR A 165 -14.99 22.77 -14.80
N LEU A 166 -15.68 21.95 -13.98
CA LEU A 166 -15.78 22.18 -12.53
C LEU A 166 -14.42 22.11 -11.83
N VAL A 167 -13.59 21.14 -12.17
CA VAL A 167 -12.21 21.00 -11.65
C VAL A 167 -11.38 22.25 -11.98
N ARG A 168 -11.38 22.68 -13.25
CA ARG A 168 -10.64 23.87 -13.71
C ARG A 168 -11.12 25.14 -13.00
N THR A 169 -12.44 25.37 -12.96
CA THR A 169 -13.01 26.60 -12.39
C THR A 169 -12.89 26.68 -10.86
N ARG A 170 -12.78 25.56 -10.14
CA ARG A 170 -12.61 25.56 -8.67
C ARG A 170 -11.17 25.50 -8.18
N LEU A 171 -10.28 24.77 -8.86
CA LEU A 171 -8.90 24.54 -8.39
C LEU A 171 -7.89 25.50 -9.01
N ILE A 172 -8.05 25.87 -10.28
CA ILE A 172 -7.03 26.64 -11.02
C ILE A 172 -7.29 28.16 -10.94
N ALA A 173 -8.55 28.58 -10.76
CA ALA A 173 -8.92 29.99 -10.63
C ALA A 173 -8.30 30.70 -9.39
N ASN A 174 -7.82 29.94 -8.40
CA ASN A 174 -7.15 30.46 -7.19
C ASN A 174 -5.61 30.45 -7.28
N GLY A 175 -5.02 30.26 -8.47
CA GLY A 175 -3.61 30.58 -8.73
C GLY A 175 -2.55 29.53 -8.36
N LEU A 176 -2.91 28.35 -7.82
CA LEU A 176 -1.91 27.32 -7.50
C LEU A 176 -1.52 26.47 -8.73
N GLN A 177 -0.37 26.78 -9.35
CA GLN A 177 0.20 25.97 -10.44
C GLN A 177 0.53 24.52 -10.03
N LYS A 178 0.64 24.23 -8.72
CA LYS A 178 0.89 22.90 -8.13
C LYS A 178 -0.08 21.79 -8.59
N TYR A 179 -1.29 22.15 -9.03
CA TYR A 179 -2.31 21.17 -9.47
C TYR A 179 -2.29 20.86 -10.97
N THR A 180 -1.42 21.49 -11.77
CA THR A 180 -1.36 21.29 -13.23
C THR A 180 -1.03 19.84 -13.64
N PRO A 181 -0.11 19.11 -12.99
CA PRO A 181 0.17 17.71 -13.34
C PRO A 181 -1.04 16.79 -13.09
N LEU A 182 -1.71 16.96 -11.95
CA LEU A 182 -2.90 16.17 -11.58
C LEU A 182 -4.11 16.48 -12.49
N PHE A 183 -4.25 17.74 -12.90
CA PHE A 183 -5.25 18.14 -13.89
C PHE A 183 -4.99 17.49 -15.27
N ARG A 184 -3.73 17.44 -15.72
CA ARG A 184 -3.33 16.74 -16.96
C ARG A 184 -3.58 15.23 -16.87
N PHE A 185 -3.28 14.61 -15.73
CA PHE A 185 -3.57 13.19 -15.50
C PHE A 185 -5.08 12.88 -15.53
N ASN A 186 -5.91 13.72 -14.89
CA ASN A 186 -7.37 13.54 -14.95
C ASN A 186 -7.93 13.73 -16.37
N ILE A 187 -7.39 14.66 -17.17
CA ILE A 187 -7.73 14.78 -18.60
C ILE A 187 -7.35 13.51 -19.37
N PHE A 188 -6.17 12.95 -19.12
CA PHE A 188 -5.73 11.71 -19.77
C PHE A 188 -6.66 10.53 -19.43
N MET A 189 -7.01 10.33 -18.16
CA MET A 189 -7.92 9.26 -17.75
C MET A 189 -9.33 9.42 -18.36
N VAL A 190 -9.84 10.65 -18.48
CA VAL A 190 -11.10 10.93 -19.18
C VAL A 190 -10.99 10.62 -20.68
N ALA A 191 -9.89 11.00 -21.32
CA ALA A 191 -9.66 10.70 -22.74
C ALA A 191 -9.58 9.19 -23.01
N VAL A 192 -9.00 8.40 -22.10
CA VAL A 192 -9.02 6.94 -22.15
C VAL A 192 -10.45 6.40 -22.01
N SER A 193 -11.26 6.91 -21.07
CA SER A 193 -12.67 6.51 -20.91
C SER A 193 -13.49 6.75 -22.19
N MET A 194 -13.37 7.94 -22.80
CA MET A 194 -14.04 8.26 -24.06
C MET A 194 -13.51 7.43 -25.24
N GLY A 195 -12.21 7.08 -25.22
CA GLY A 195 -11.61 6.18 -26.21
C GLY A 195 -12.22 4.78 -26.19
N LEU A 196 -12.58 4.25 -25.01
CA LEU A 196 -13.25 2.96 -24.89
C LEU A 196 -14.64 2.93 -25.54
N ASP A 197 -15.40 4.03 -25.50
CA ASP A 197 -16.68 4.14 -26.23
C ASP A 197 -16.49 4.17 -27.74
N VAL A 198 -15.47 4.89 -28.22
CA VAL A 198 -15.13 4.92 -29.66
C VAL A 198 -14.69 3.54 -30.15
N ILE A 199 -13.95 2.78 -29.33
CA ILE A 199 -13.59 1.38 -29.60
C ILE A 199 -14.85 0.49 -29.61
N LEU A 200 -15.77 0.66 -28.66
CA LEU A 200 -17.03 -0.07 -28.64
C LEU A 200 -17.85 0.20 -29.92
N ILE A 201 -17.91 1.46 -30.37
CA ILE A 201 -18.57 1.83 -31.63
C ILE A 201 -17.84 1.24 -32.84
N GLY A 202 -16.51 1.32 -32.89
CA GLY A 202 -15.71 0.76 -33.97
C GLY A 202 -15.82 -0.76 -34.08
N SER A 203 -15.98 -1.47 -32.96
CA SER A 203 -16.09 -2.93 -32.92
C SER A 203 -17.34 -3.47 -33.64
N MET A 204 -18.40 -2.67 -33.78
CA MET A 204 -19.60 -3.02 -34.57
C MET A 204 -19.37 -3.00 -36.08
N SER A 205 -18.30 -2.36 -36.56
CA SER A 205 -17.91 -2.37 -37.98
C SER A 205 -17.17 -3.65 -38.36
N ILE A 206 -16.73 -4.43 -37.37
CA ILE A 206 -16.16 -5.77 -37.57
C ILE A 206 -17.35 -6.72 -37.68
N GLY A 207 -17.54 -7.35 -38.85
CA GLY A 207 -18.76 -8.09 -39.23
C GLY A 207 -19.09 -9.39 -38.47
N ASN A 208 -18.64 -9.51 -37.21
CA ASN A 208 -18.93 -10.64 -36.34
C ASN A 208 -19.52 -10.12 -35.01
N GLY A 209 -20.84 -9.90 -34.99
CA GLY A 209 -21.57 -9.34 -33.84
C GLY A 209 -21.43 -10.14 -32.54
N THR A 210 -20.95 -11.38 -32.62
CA THR A 210 -20.58 -12.23 -31.48
C THR A 210 -19.42 -11.64 -30.66
N ILE A 211 -18.44 -11.05 -31.34
CA ILE A 211 -17.25 -10.45 -30.71
C ILE A 211 -17.69 -9.21 -29.91
N TYR A 212 -18.50 -8.35 -30.51
CA TYR A 212 -19.07 -7.15 -29.89
C TYR A 212 -19.71 -7.45 -28.50
N ILE A 213 -20.51 -8.52 -28.40
CA ILE A 213 -21.20 -8.88 -27.16
C ILE A 213 -20.23 -9.23 -26.02
N GLN A 214 -19.05 -9.80 -26.33
CA GLN A 214 -18.01 -10.10 -25.33
C GLN A 214 -17.18 -8.87 -24.94
N PHE A 215 -16.94 -7.93 -25.86
CA PHE A 215 -16.20 -6.71 -25.56
C PHE A 215 -16.99 -5.72 -24.69
N HIS A 216 -18.33 -5.77 -24.72
CA HIS A 216 -19.18 -4.86 -23.96
C HIS A 216 -18.96 -4.94 -22.43
N PRO A 217 -19.03 -6.10 -21.73
CA PRO A 217 -18.69 -6.17 -20.30
C PRO A 217 -17.27 -5.68 -19.97
N LEU A 218 -16.29 -5.98 -20.81
CA LEU A 218 -14.89 -5.61 -20.58
C LEU A 218 -14.69 -4.08 -20.60
N VAL A 219 -15.25 -3.39 -21.60
CA VAL A 219 -15.21 -1.93 -21.72
C VAL A 219 -15.79 -1.25 -20.47
N TYR A 220 -16.92 -1.74 -19.96
CA TYR A 220 -17.59 -1.14 -18.82
C TYR A 220 -16.89 -1.44 -17.48
N ILE A 221 -16.27 -2.62 -17.30
CA ILE A 221 -15.37 -2.89 -16.16
C ILE A 221 -14.19 -1.92 -16.16
N LEU A 222 -13.58 -1.66 -17.33
CA LEU A 222 -12.49 -0.68 -17.45
C LEU A 222 -12.97 0.74 -17.13
N LYS A 223 -14.16 1.14 -17.59
CA LYS A 223 -14.79 2.42 -17.20
C LYS A 223 -15.01 2.54 -15.69
N LEU A 224 -15.56 1.51 -15.06
CA LEU A 224 -15.76 1.46 -13.61
C LEU A 224 -14.45 1.67 -12.85
N HIS A 225 -13.36 1.02 -13.30
CA HIS A 225 -12.03 1.17 -12.72
C HIS A 225 -11.47 2.60 -12.89
N ILE A 226 -11.61 3.18 -14.08
CA ILE A 226 -11.23 4.58 -14.35
C ILE A 226 -11.98 5.55 -13.42
N GLU A 227 -13.30 5.37 -13.27
CA GLU A 227 -14.13 6.21 -12.41
C GLU A 227 -13.75 6.13 -10.93
N MET A 228 -13.46 4.92 -10.43
CA MET A 228 -13.00 4.70 -9.06
C MET A 228 -11.62 5.34 -8.81
N ASN A 229 -10.65 5.15 -9.71
CA ASN A 229 -9.31 5.73 -9.59
C ASN A 229 -9.34 7.26 -9.58
N ILE A 230 -10.15 7.88 -10.44
CA ILE A 230 -10.33 9.34 -10.46
C ILE A 230 -10.97 9.82 -9.13
N ALA A 231 -11.97 9.11 -8.61
CA ALA A 231 -12.61 9.47 -7.35
C ALA A 231 -11.63 9.43 -6.15
N GLU A 232 -10.79 8.39 -6.06
CA GLU A 232 -9.80 8.25 -4.99
C GLU A 232 -8.74 9.37 -5.02
N LEU A 233 -8.26 9.73 -6.21
CA LEU A 233 -7.29 10.82 -6.39
C LEU A 233 -7.87 12.18 -5.97
N ILE A 234 -9.15 12.45 -6.26
CA ILE A 234 -9.83 13.67 -5.78
C ILE A 234 -9.88 13.72 -4.26
N VAL A 235 -10.22 12.60 -3.60
CA VAL A 235 -10.28 12.52 -2.12
C VAL A 235 -8.91 12.81 -1.52
N LYS A 236 -7.85 12.17 -2.03
CA LYS A 236 -6.45 12.39 -1.59
C LYS A 236 -6.03 13.87 -1.75
N VAL A 237 -6.41 14.52 -2.85
CA VAL A 237 -6.13 15.95 -3.09
C VAL A 237 -6.91 16.88 -2.16
N VAL A 238 -8.19 16.59 -1.89
CA VAL A 238 -9.01 17.37 -0.97
C VAL A 238 -8.51 17.24 0.47
N GLN A 239 -8.08 16.04 0.88
CA GLN A 239 -7.47 15.79 2.19
C GLN A 239 -6.14 16.55 2.32
N ALA A 240 -5.21 16.39 1.37
CA ALA A 240 -3.92 17.10 1.39
C ALA A 240 -4.07 18.64 1.37
N SER A 241 -5.13 19.18 0.76
CA SER A 241 -5.47 20.61 0.79
C SER A 241 -6.06 21.06 2.14
N SER A 242 -6.71 20.15 2.88
CA SER A 242 -7.29 20.41 4.19
C SER A 242 -6.22 20.43 5.28
N ASP A 243 -5.29 19.47 5.25
CA ASP A 243 -4.16 19.44 6.19
C ASP A 243 -3.28 20.68 6.03
N ASN A 244 -3.01 21.10 4.78
CA ASN A 244 -2.22 22.29 4.50
C ASN A 244 -2.89 23.60 4.95
N LYS A 245 -4.20 23.61 5.24
CA LYS A 245 -4.89 24.74 5.89
C LYS A 245 -4.68 24.78 7.39
N TYR A 246 -4.61 23.63 8.07
CA TYR A 246 -4.32 23.56 9.51
C TYR A 246 -2.90 24.02 9.84
N TYR A 247 -1.92 23.81 8.94
CA TYR A 247 -0.57 24.35 9.12
C TYR A 247 -0.44 25.83 8.75
N ALA A 248 -1.22 26.34 7.80
CA ALA A 248 -1.19 27.75 7.39
C ALA A 248 -1.75 28.69 8.47
N ASP A 249 -2.88 28.32 9.12
CA ASP A 249 -3.50 29.15 10.16
C ASP A 249 -2.68 29.20 11.47
N GLY A 250 -1.72 28.27 11.63
CA GLY A 250 -0.80 28.23 12.77
C GLY A 250 0.48 29.06 12.62
N THR A 251 0.80 29.59 11.43
CA THR A 251 2.10 30.25 11.16
C THR A 251 2.04 31.76 10.95
N GLU A 252 0.87 32.37 10.73
CA GLU A 252 0.75 33.84 10.58
C GLU A 252 0.75 34.63 11.92
N LEU A 253 0.68 33.96 13.07
CA LEU A 253 0.61 34.62 14.39
C LEU A 253 1.95 34.77 15.13
N GLN A 254 3.08 34.33 14.56
CA GLN A 254 4.43 34.54 15.14
C GLN A 254 5.35 35.47 14.33
N HIS A 255 5.07 35.75 13.04
CA HIS A 255 5.87 36.64 12.21
C HIS A 255 5.38 38.11 12.17
N SER A 256 5.16 38.71 13.34
CA SER A 256 4.98 40.17 13.46
C SER A 256 5.59 40.82 14.72
N LYS A 257 6.38 40.08 15.51
CA LYS A 257 7.05 40.61 16.72
C LYS A 257 8.52 40.22 16.85
N ARG A 258 9.31 40.37 15.78
CA ARG A 258 10.78 40.45 15.87
C ARG A 258 11.45 41.12 14.64
N ALA A 259 11.29 42.44 14.54
CA ALA A 259 11.96 43.26 13.52
C ALA A 259 12.20 44.71 13.99
N ARG A 260 13.10 44.86 14.98
CA ARG A 260 13.90 46.05 15.36
C ARG A 260 14.51 45.77 16.75
N GLY A 261 15.83 45.78 16.94
CA GLY A 261 16.93 45.82 15.97
C GLY A 261 18.25 45.72 16.74
N PHE A 262 19.26 45.11 16.14
CA PHE A 262 20.65 45.21 16.61
C PHE A 262 21.53 45.21 15.36
N PHE A 263 21.98 46.41 14.98
CA PHE A 263 23.18 46.56 14.18
C PHE A 263 24.25 47.20 15.07
N GLN A 264 25.47 46.78 14.79
CA GLN A 264 26.66 46.99 15.59
C GLN A 264 27.29 48.34 15.25
N ASP A 265 27.88 49.01 16.24
CA ASP A 265 28.64 50.25 16.02
C ASP A 265 29.86 50.28 16.96
N GLU A 266 31.06 50.37 16.37
CA GLU A 266 32.31 50.74 17.04
C GLU A 266 32.80 52.03 16.39
N GLY A 267 33.07 53.09 17.18
CA GLY A 267 33.53 54.36 16.59
C GLY A 267 33.60 55.56 17.51
N SER A 268 34.51 55.53 18.49
CA SER A 268 35.20 56.71 19.09
C SER A 268 34.46 58.06 19.28
N GLY A 269 34.42 58.54 20.53
CA GLY A 269 35.00 59.86 20.83
C GLY A 269 34.10 61.05 21.25
N VAL A 270 34.13 61.33 22.56
CA VAL A 270 34.37 62.68 23.16
C VAL A 270 33.28 63.80 23.06
N ARG A 271 32.91 64.31 24.26
CA ARG A 271 32.46 65.68 24.65
C ARG A 271 30.96 66.13 24.63
N THR A 272 30.41 66.21 25.86
CA THR A 272 29.81 67.40 26.55
C THR A 272 28.58 68.17 26.02
N GLY A 273 27.64 68.45 26.95
CA GLY A 273 26.66 69.56 26.92
C GLY A 273 25.22 69.08 26.66
N ALA A 274 24.21 69.10 27.55
CA ALA A 274 23.69 70.08 28.52
C ALA A 274 22.41 70.81 28.01
N ASN A 275 21.35 70.81 28.85
CA ASN A 275 20.03 71.48 28.69
C ASN A 275 19.12 70.92 27.55
N GLY A 276 17.78 70.95 27.65
CA GLY A 276 16.91 71.28 28.78
C GLY A 276 15.45 71.60 28.40
N GLN A 277 14.50 70.72 28.76
CA GLN A 277 13.04 70.92 28.92
C GLN A 277 12.17 71.29 27.66
N PRO A 278 10.82 71.10 27.73
CA PRO A 278 9.98 70.78 26.54
C PRO A 278 8.81 71.76 26.27
N LEU A 279 8.18 71.66 25.10
CA LEU A 279 6.83 72.22 24.82
C LEU A 279 6.01 71.39 23.81
N ASP A 280 4.74 71.18 24.18
CA ASP A 280 3.54 70.82 23.39
C ASP A 280 2.65 72.11 23.32
N PRO A 281 1.38 72.16 22.81
CA PRO A 281 0.61 71.29 21.89
C PRO A 281 -0.19 72.10 20.80
N PHE A 282 -1.27 71.50 20.24
CA PHE A 282 -2.33 72.07 19.35
C PHE A 282 -1.91 72.41 17.89
N SER A 283 -2.80 72.50 16.89
CA SER A 283 -4.14 71.92 16.58
C SER A 283 -4.64 72.59 15.28
N GLY A 284 -5.37 71.86 14.42
CA GLY A 284 -6.46 72.51 13.67
C GLY A 284 -6.53 72.35 12.15
N TYR A 285 -7.78 72.21 11.73
CA TYR A 285 -8.37 72.58 10.45
C TYR A 285 -8.29 71.63 9.23
N ARG A 286 -9.33 71.85 8.42
CA ARG A 286 -10.04 70.97 7.50
C ARG A 286 -10.50 71.87 6.36
N ASN A 287 -10.50 71.38 5.12
CA ASN A 287 -11.58 71.57 4.14
C ASN A 287 -11.18 70.99 2.77
N ASN A 288 -12.12 70.30 2.15
CA ASN A 288 -12.03 69.84 0.76
C ASN A 288 -12.89 70.76 -0.13
N VAL A 289 -12.53 70.83 -1.42
CA VAL A 289 -13.41 71.32 -2.49
C VAL A 289 -13.32 70.31 -3.64
N GLU A 290 -14.47 69.92 -4.18
CA GLU A 290 -14.57 68.97 -5.31
C GLU A 290 -14.62 69.70 -6.66
N ALA A 291 -14.15 69.02 -7.71
CA ALA A 291 -14.47 69.34 -9.11
C ALA A 291 -14.60 68.04 -9.93
N SER A 292 -15.74 67.92 -10.63
CA SER A 292 -16.04 66.92 -11.68
C SER A 292 -15.35 67.30 -13.02
N SER A 293 -15.22 66.47 -14.07
CA SER A 293 -15.64 65.09 -14.38
C SER A 293 -14.74 64.46 -15.49
N ASP A 294 -15.03 63.19 -15.83
CA ASP A 294 -14.80 62.50 -17.12
C ASP A 294 -13.64 61.47 -17.26
N GLY A 295 -13.95 60.32 -17.88
CA GLY A 295 -13.06 59.78 -18.92
C GLY A 295 -12.50 58.34 -18.82
N CYS A 296 -12.74 57.57 -17.77
CA CYS A 296 -12.44 56.12 -17.58
C CYS A 296 -11.65 55.34 -18.67
N LYS A 297 -10.44 54.84 -18.34
CA LYS A 297 -10.05 53.41 -18.51
C LYS A 297 -8.70 52.96 -17.87
N LYS A 298 -8.82 51.91 -17.03
CA LYS A 298 -7.84 50.86 -16.63
C LYS A 298 -6.69 51.16 -15.63
N GLN A 299 -6.46 50.13 -14.79
CA GLN A 299 -5.32 49.88 -13.86
C GLN A 299 -5.23 50.81 -12.62
N THR A 300 -4.98 50.37 -11.38
CA THR A 300 -4.68 49.03 -10.78
C THR A 300 -5.12 49.00 -9.29
N THR A 301 -5.00 47.83 -8.64
CA THR A 301 -4.88 47.56 -7.18
C THR A 301 -6.11 47.03 -6.44
N ALA A 302 -5.81 46.31 -5.34
CA ALA A 302 -6.71 45.41 -4.63
C ALA A 302 -7.05 45.94 -3.23
N THR A 303 -8.28 45.65 -2.77
CA THR A 303 -8.63 45.55 -1.36
C THR A 303 -9.61 44.39 -1.18
N GLY A 304 -9.23 43.38 -0.41
CA GLY A 304 -10.10 42.25 -0.10
C GLY A 304 -11.13 42.56 0.99
N ILE A 305 -12.29 41.90 0.96
CA ILE A 305 -13.24 41.89 2.07
C ILE A 305 -13.15 40.52 2.76
N THR A 306 -12.48 40.50 3.91
CA THR A 306 -12.35 39.32 4.78
C THR A 306 -13.68 39.04 5.47
N LYS A 307 -14.40 37.98 5.07
CA LYS A 307 -15.60 37.53 5.78
C LYS A 307 -15.25 36.49 6.85
N ILE A 308 -14.82 36.97 8.02
CA ILE A 308 -14.60 36.12 9.20
C ILE A 308 -15.97 35.66 9.72
N VAL A 309 -16.21 34.35 9.73
CA VAL A 309 -17.39 33.76 10.38
C VAL A 309 -16.99 33.35 11.79
N GLN A 310 -17.21 34.23 12.77
CA GLN A 310 -17.11 33.86 14.18
C GLN A 310 -18.34 33.02 14.58
N THR A 311 -18.18 31.70 14.67
CA THR A 311 -19.19 30.83 15.27
C THR A 311 -19.16 30.97 16.79
N LYS A 312 -19.89 31.96 17.32
CA LYS A 312 -20.07 32.14 18.76
C LYS A 312 -21.03 31.06 19.29
N VAL A 313 -20.49 29.99 19.87
CA VAL A 313 -21.28 28.94 20.54
C VAL A 313 -21.87 29.52 21.82
N THR A 314 -23.08 30.06 21.75
CA THR A 314 -23.87 30.40 22.93
C THR A 314 -24.59 29.16 23.44
N SER A 315 -24.02 28.47 24.44
CA SER A 315 -24.85 27.65 25.31
C SER A 315 -25.77 28.59 26.09
N ARG A 316 -27.09 28.30 26.07
CA ARG A 316 -28.04 29.03 26.90
C ARG A 316 -28.94 28.04 27.63
N ARG A 317 -28.49 27.67 28.82
CA ARG A 317 -29.33 27.15 29.92
C ARG A 317 -30.52 28.11 30.08
N ARG A 318 -31.72 27.58 30.27
CA ARG A 318 -32.94 28.37 30.45
C ARG A 318 -33.73 27.79 31.61
N ASP A 319 -33.57 28.45 32.76
CA ASP A 319 -34.35 28.20 33.97
C ASP A 319 -35.34 29.37 34.17
N GLU A 320 -36.63 29.02 34.26
CA GLU A 320 -37.73 29.60 35.06
C GLU A 320 -38.38 31.01 34.89
N TYR A 321 -39.68 31.01 35.25
CA TYR A 321 -40.74 32.05 35.40
C TYR A 321 -41.09 32.92 34.15
N GLY A 322 -42.33 32.96 33.64
CA GLY A 322 -43.62 32.29 33.95
C GLY A 322 -44.56 32.36 32.71
N ASP A 323 -45.90 32.19 32.76
CA ASP A 323 -46.84 31.81 33.83
C ASP A 323 -48.24 31.43 33.24
N GLU A 324 -49.30 31.32 34.06
CA GLU A 324 -50.75 31.08 33.74
C GLU A 324 -51.24 29.68 33.25
N ASP A 325 -52.00 29.00 34.14
CA ASP A 325 -53.17 28.10 33.97
C ASP A 325 -53.33 27.21 32.70
N ASN A 326 -53.64 25.89 32.79
CA ASN A 326 -54.72 25.30 33.60
C ASN A 326 -54.70 23.74 33.58
N GLY A 327 -54.85 23.07 34.73
CA GLY A 327 -55.22 21.63 34.92
C GLY A 327 -54.27 20.53 34.37
N SER A 328 -54.17 19.32 34.95
CA SER A 328 -54.69 18.73 36.20
C SER A 328 -53.98 17.38 36.46
N GLU A 329 -53.89 16.94 37.74
CA GLU A 329 -53.45 15.60 38.20
C GLU A 329 -51.98 15.20 37.90
N SER A 330 -51.03 15.20 38.85
CA SER A 330 -50.92 14.49 40.13
C SER A 330 -50.87 12.96 40.05
N SER A 331 -49.65 12.39 40.14
CA SER A 331 -49.33 11.28 41.04
C SER A 331 -47.83 11.00 41.13
N THR A 332 -47.22 11.36 42.26
CA THR A 332 -45.89 10.90 42.67
C THR A 332 -45.94 9.48 43.21
N ARG A 333 -44.95 8.63 42.89
CA ARG A 333 -44.55 7.56 43.82
C ARG A 333 -43.03 7.35 43.82
N ASN A 334 -42.53 7.02 45.01
CA ASN A 334 -41.15 7.24 45.44
C ASN A 334 -40.40 5.90 45.61
N LEU A 335 -39.07 5.99 45.76
CA LEU A 335 -38.13 4.93 46.21
C LEU A 335 -37.90 3.78 45.19
N LYS A 336 -36.66 3.43 44.78
CA LYS A 336 -35.49 2.98 45.58
C LYS A 336 -35.83 1.84 46.55
N ASP A 337 -35.86 0.60 46.05
CA ASP A 337 -34.75 -0.34 46.28
C ASP A 337 -35.04 -1.71 45.63
N ALA A 338 -34.22 -2.09 44.65
CA ALA A 338 -34.18 -3.44 44.08
C ALA A 338 -32.83 -3.69 43.39
N ALA A 339 -31.75 -3.75 44.17
CA ALA A 339 -30.48 -4.24 43.68
C ALA A 339 -30.53 -5.76 43.47
N SER A 340 -30.88 -6.22 42.26
CA SER A 340 -30.40 -7.50 41.72
C SER A 340 -30.70 -7.68 40.23
N ARG A 341 -29.70 -8.17 39.49
CA ARG A 341 -29.76 -8.66 38.09
C ARG A 341 -30.12 -7.66 36.98
N ALA A 342 -29.09 -7.08 36.37
CA ALA A 342 -29.09 -6.74 34.94
C ALA A 342 -27.69 -6.99 34.35
N LEU A 343 -27.62 -7.49 33.12
CA LEU A 343 -26.37 -7.85 32.44
C LEU A 343 -25.61 -6.62 31.90
N PRO A 344 -24.28 -6.67 31.74
CA PRO A 344 -23.56 -5.67 30.95
C PRO A 344 -23.99 -5.71 29.48
N ALA A 345 -24.16 -4.53 28.87
CA ALA A 345 -24.55 -4.39 27.48
C ALA A 345 -23.47 -4.93 26.52
N PRO A 346 -23.84 -5.49 25.35
CA PRO A 346 -22.92 -6.24 24.51
C PRO A 346 -21.93 -5.36 23.75
N THR A 347 -20.66 -5.78 23.79
CA THR A 347 -19.59 -5.33 22.90
C THR A 347 -19.99 -5.55 21.45
N VAL A 348 -19.96 -4.49 20.62
CA VAL A 348 -20.23 -4.61 19.17
C VAL A 348 -19.05 -5.31 18.50
N THR A 349 -19.21 -6.59 18.20
CA THR A 349 -18.22 -7.40 17.48
C THR A 349 -18.18 -7.04 16.00
N SER A 350 -16.98 -6.72 15.51
CA SER A 350 -16.74 -6.43 14.09
C SER A 350 -16.54 -7.74 13.31
N SER A 351 -17.63 -8.33 12.80
CA SER A 351 -17.59 -9.63 12.12
C SER A 351 -18.36 -9.68 10.79
N LEU A 352 -18.34 -8.60 10.00
CA LEU A 352 -19.14 -8.49 8.76
C LEU A 352 -18.48 -7.70 7.60
N ILE A 353 -17.14 -7.60 7.56
CA ILE A 353 -16.40 -6.94 6.45
C ILE A 353 -15.54 -7.94 5.64
N TYR A 354 -15.34 -9.16 6.13
CA TYR A 354 -14.54 -10.20 5.45
C TYR A 354 -15.41 -11.14 4.58
N SER A 355 -15.93 -10.64 3.45
CA SER A 355 -16.44 -11.50 2.37
C SER A 355 -16.34 -10.91 0.95
N ALA A 356 -15.60 -9.82 0.76
CA ALA A 356 -15.52 -9.07 -0.50
C ALA A 356 -14.20 -9.23 -1.29
N SER A 357 -13.24 -10.00 -0.77
CA SER A 357 -11.88 -10.11 -1.33
C SER A 357 -11.63 -11.33 -2.21
N ALA A 358 -12.60 -12.25 -2.34
CA ALA A 358 -12.41 -13.53 -3.04
C ALA A 358 -12.52 -13.47 -4.58
N THR A 359 -13.06 -12.39 -5.15
CA THR A 359 -13.40 -12.30 -6.59
C THR A 359 -12.42 -11.49 -7.43
N ALA A 360 -11.40 -10.87 -6.83
CA ALA A 360 -10.41 -10.06 -7.56
C ALA A 360 -9.25 -10.89 -8.18
N MET A 361 -9.09 -12.17 -7.81
CA MET A 361 -7.88 -12.96 -8.14
C MET A 361 -7.88 -13.64 -9.53
N PHE A 362 -8.88 -13.40 -10.39
CA PHE A 362 -9.00 -14.08 -11.69
C PHE A 362 -8.70 -13.23 -12.94
N TRP A 363 -8.34 -11.94 -12.81
CA TRP A 363 -8.30 -11.00 -13.94
C TRP A 363 -6.98 -10.26 -14.20
N GLN A 364 -5.87 -10.60 -13.51
CA GLN A 364 -4.55 -9.99 -13.79
C GLN A 364 -3.74 -10.71 -14.88
N SER A 365 -4.16 -11.88 -15.34
CA SER A 365 -3.45 -12.69 -16.36
C SER A 365 -3.74 -12.30 -17.81
N SER A 366 -4.56 -11.28 -18.08
CA SER A 366 -5.01 -10.91 -19.44
C SER A 366 -4.50 -9.58 -19.99
N LEU A 367 -3.79 -8.76 -19.20
CA LEU A 367 -3.33 -7.42 -19.63
C LEU A 367 -1.82 -7.30 -19.91
N SER A 368 -1.07 -8.41 -19.90
CA SER A 368 0.38 -8.43 -20.13
C SER A 368 0.81 -8.59 -21.60
N LEU A 369 -0.14 -8.70 -22.55
CA LEU A 369 0.15 -8.97 -23.96
C LEU A 369 -0.13 -7.80 -24.93
N GLY A 370 -0.69 -6.69 -24.43
CA GLY A 370 -1.18 -5.59 -25.26
C GLY A 370 -0.24 -4.38 -25.43
N LEU A 371 0.84 -4.27 -24.64
CA LEU A 371 1.66 -3.06 -24.55
C LEU A 371 3.17 -3.27 -24.84
N ALA A 372 3.54 -4.40 -25.44
CA ALA A 372 4.93 -4.74 -25.80
C ALA A 372 5.32 -4.36 -27.25
N LEU A 373 4.43 -3.68 -27.99
CA LEU A 373 4.63 -3.27 -29.38
C LEU A 373 4.15 -1.81 -29.57
N ILE A 374 5.05 -0.85 -29.28
CA ILE A 374 5.23 0.53 -29.81
C ILE A 374 6.24 1.23 -28.89
N ALA A 375 7.47 0.73 -28.86
CA ALA A 375 8.59 1.33 -28.13
C ALA A 375 9.95 1.03 -28.80
N ALA A 376 9.97 1.09 -30.13
CA ALA A 376 11.17 0.91 -30.93
C ALA A 376 11.22 1.96 -32.04
N ASN A 377 11.93 3.07 -31.79
CA ASN A 377 12.87 3.63 -32.76
C ASN A 377 13.82 4.66 -32.10
N PRO A 378 15.05 4.80 -32.62
CA PRO A 378 16.11 5.56 -31.95
C PRO A 378 16.05 7.04 -32.28
N PHE A 379 16.37 7.89 -31.29
CA PHE A 379 16.81 9.26 -31.56
C PHE A 379 18.31 9.37 -31.24
N CYS A 380 19.10 9.56 -32.30
CA CYS A 380 20.53 9.84 -32.21
C CYS A 380 20.74 11.35 -32.13
N GLY A 381 21.57 11.84 -31.21
CA GLY A 381 21.96 13.25 -31.18
C GLY A 381 22.58 13.74 -29.87
N ALA A 382 23.78 14.30 -29.97
CA ALA A 382 24.53 15.08 -28.98
C ALA A 382 25.10 14.35 -27.73
N THR A 383 26.41 14.10 -27.80
CA THR A 383 27.28 13.69 -26.68
C THR A 383 27.62 14.88 -25.77
N PRO A 384 27.42 14.79 -24.45
CA PRO A 384 28.18 15.58 -23.47
C PRO A 384 29.44 14.80 -23.07
N THR A 385 30.53 15.52 -22.80
CA THR A 385 31.82 14.94 -22.39
C THR A 385 31.75 14.23 -21.03
N ALA A 386 32.50 13.14 -20.90
CA ALA A 386 32.46 12.29 -19.73
C ALA A 386 33.10 12.93 -18.49
N SER A 387 32.31 13.13 -17.44
CA SER A 387 32.75 12.90 -16.06
C SER A 387 32.22 11.53 -15.65
N HIS A 388 33.11 10.59 -15.30
CA HIS A 388 32.68 9.27 -14.82
C HIS A 388 31.74 9.44 -13.61
N PRO A 389 30.55 8.81 -13.60
CA PRO A 389 29.80 8.69 -12.36
C PRO A 389 30.64 7.91 -11.34
N PRO A 390 30.60 8.25 -10.04
CA PRO A 390 31.29 7.46 -9.03
C PRO A 390 30.79 6.01 -9.10
N SER A 391 31.70 5.06 -9.21
CA SER A 391 31.38 3.64 -9.20
C SER A 391 30.67 3.28 -7.90
N LEU A 392 29.56 2.55 -7.98
CA LEU A 392 28.82 2.09 -6.80
C LEU A 392 29.74 1.24 -5.90
N PRO A 393 29.64 1.36 -4.57
CA PRO A 393 30.46 0.61 -3.63
C PRO A 393 29.97 -0.84 -3.53
N THR A 394 30.28 -1.66 -4.54
CA THR A 394 29.83 -3.06 -4.64
C THR A 394 30.97 -4.07 -4.47
N LEU A 395 30.70 -5.22 -3.84
CA LEU A 395 31.65 -6.34 -3.77
C LEU A 395 31.69 -7.11 -5.10
N ALA A 396 32.80 -6.96 -5.83
CA ALA A 396 33.03 -7.61 -7.11
C ALA A 396 34.48 -8.16 -7.21
N PRO A 397 34.73 -9.20 -8.05
CA PRO A 397 33.77 -9.95 -8.85
C PRO A 397 32.99 -11.00 -8.02
N VAL A 398 31.73 -11.23 -8.39
CA VAL A 398 30.92 -12.34 -7.86
C VAL A 398 31.10 -13.61 -8.70
N ARG A 399 30.74 -14.75 -8.12
CA ARG A 399 30.81 -16.11 -8.68
C ARG A 399 29.49 -16.84 -8.40
N HIS A 400 29.25 -17.95 -9.10
CA HIS A 400 28.10 -18.83 -8.87
C HIS A 400 28.53 -20.23 -8.46
N ALA A 401 27.77 -20.84 -7.54
CA ALA A 401 27.89 -22.24 -7.17
C ALA A 401 26.51 -22.90 -7.20
N ASN A 402 26.39 -24.03 -7.89
CA ASN A 402 25.15 -24.79 -7.92
C ASN A 402 25.11 -25.76 -6.73
N THR A 403 23.98 -25.75 -6.04
CA THR A 403 23.63 -26.66 -4.95
C THR A 403 22.53 -27.64 -5.41
N SER A 404 21.89 -28.34 -4.49
CA SER A 404 20.71 -29.15 -4.80
C SER A 404 19.45 -28.33 -5.12
N VAL A 405 19.36 -27.07 -4.67
CA VAL A 405 18.15 -26.23 -4.74
C VAL A 405 18.39 -24.88 -5.43
N LEU A 406 19.56 -24.27 -5.23
CA LEU A 406 19.90 -22.91 -5.66
C LEU A 406 21.16 -22.88 -6.53
N SER A 407 21.21 -21.96 -7.49
CA SER A 407 22.47 -21.38 -7.97
C SER A 407 22.75 -20.15 -7.12
N ILE A 408 23.74 -20.22 -6.23
CA ILE A 408 24.06 -19.18 -5.24
C ILE A 408 25.13 -18.26 -5.81
N GLU A 409 24.82 -16.96 -5.88
CA GLU A 409 25.79 -15.89 -6.10
C GLU A 409 26.61 -15.67 -4.81
N TYR A 410 27.92 -15.58 -4.92
CA TYR A 410 28.81 -15.27 -3.81
C TYR A 410 30.06 -14.50 -4.25
N TYR A 411 30.56 -13.62 -3.40
CA TYR A 411 31.91 -13.09 -3.48
C TYR A 411 32.91 -14.06 -2.84
N ASP A 412 34.13 -14.15 -3.38
CA ASP A 412 35.24 -14.98 -2.87
C ASP A 412 36.57 -14.26 -3.03
N SER A 413 37.21 -13.91 -1.90
CA SER A 413 38.48 -13.17 -1.92
C SER A 413 39.67 -13.99 -2.41
N ALA A 414 39.63 -15.33 -2.32
CA ALA A 414 40.79 -16.18 -2.59
C ALA A 414 40.40 -17.60 -3.05
N PRO A 415 39.71 -17.76 -4.21
CA PRO A 415 39.14 -19.03 -4.66
C PRO A 415 40.15 -20.16 -4.83
N HIS A 416 41.42 -19.84 -5.07
CA HIS A 416 42.50 -20.81 -5.24
C HIS A 416 43.26 -21.14 -3.94
N ASN A 417 42.98 -20.43 -2.84
CA ASN A 417 43.64 -20.65 -1.55
C ASN A 417 42.80 -21.59 -0.66
N SER A 418 42.90 -22.89 -0.91
CA SER A 418 42.23 -23.94 -0.13
C SER A 418 42.84 -24.20 1.25
N LYS A 419 43.95 -23.53 1.60
CA LYS A 419 44.62 -23.65 2.91
C LYS A 419 44.33 -22.50 3.87
N ALA A 420 43.85 -21.36 3.37
CA ALA A 420 43.47 -20.23 4.23
C ALA A 420 42.30 -20.60 5.16
N PRO A 421 42.26 -20.07 6.39
CA PRO A 421 41.07 -20.14 7.22
C PRO A 421 39.93 -19.40 6.50
N VAL A 422 38.73 -19.99 6.53
CA VAL A 422 37.57 -19.47 5.82
C VAL A 422 36.63 -18.74 6.78
N ALA A 423 36.19 -17.54 6.40
CA ALA A 423 35.08 -16.83 7.04
C ALA A 423 33.94 -16.65 6.03
N ILE A 424 32.72 -17.02 6.43
CA ILE A 424 31.49 -16.81 5.65
C ILE A 424 30.70 -15.68 6.31
N LEU A 425 30.49 -14.58 5.59
CA LEU A 425 29.79 -13.39 6.08
C LEU A 425 28.41 -13.31 5.43
N VAL A 426 27.34 -13.25 6.23
CA VAL A 426 25.95 -13.40 5.77
C VAL A 426 25.13 -12.16 6.08
N HIS A 427 24.60 -11.50 5.04
CA HIS A 427 23.85 -10.25 5.15
C HIS A 427 22.41 -10.44 5.69
N GLY A 428 21.78 -9.34 6.11
CA GLY A 428 20.39 -9.29 6.55
C GLY A 428 19.38 -8.83 5.48
N PHE A 429 18.15 -8.56 5.93
CA PHE A 429 17.10 -7.86 5.17
C PHE A 429 16.90 -6.42 5.68
N PRO A 430 16.64 -5.43 4.78
CA PRO A 430 16.84 -5.43 3.34
C PRO A 430 18.24 -4.92 3.03
N TYR A 431 19.24 -5.81 2.96
CA TYR A 431 20.64 -5.47 2.67
C TYR A 431 21.21 -6.42 1.60
N SER A 432 22.46 -6.22 1.20
CA SER A 432 23.18 -7.03 0.21
C SER A 432 24.57 -7.44 0.72
N ILE A 433 25.30 -8.23 -0.07
CA ILE A 433 26.71 -8.57 0.16
C ILE A 433 27.60 -7.33 0.34
N ASP A 434 27.27 -6.22 -0.34
CA ASP A 434 28.05 -4.97 -0.37
C ASP A 434 28.19 -4.34 1.02
N THR A 435 27.33 -4.71 1.96
CA THR A 435 27.42 -4.38 3.38
C THR A 435 28.76 -4.78 4.03
N TYR A 436 29.53 -5.69 3.41
CA TYR A 436 30.83 -6.16 3.87
C TYR A 436 32.02 -5.55 3.13
N ILE A 437 31.82 -4.56 2.25
CA ILE A 437 32.90 -3.99 1.41
C ILE A 437 34.11 -3.51 2.21
N ASP A 438 33.90 -2.91 3.38
CA ASP A 438 34.96 -2.45 4.29
C ASP A 438 35.43 -3.52 5.30
N VAL A 439 34.72 -4.64 5.41
CA VAL A 439 35.06 -5.77 6.30
C VAL A 439 35.96 -6.77 5.59
N VAL A 440 35.67 -7.08 4.32
CA VAL A 440 36.41 -8.08 3.53
C VAL A 440 37.92 -7.81 3.51
N PRO A 441 38.42 -6.59 3.19
CA PRO A 441 39.86 -6.32 3.15
C PRO A 441 40.53 -6.60 4.51
N LYS A 442 39.89 -6.19 5.61
CA LYS A 442 40.42 -6.34 6.98
C LYS A 442 40.67 -7.80 7.36
N LEU A 443 39.84 -8.72 6.87
CA LEU A 443 40.00 -10.16 7.10
C LEU A 443 41.00 -10.79 6.13
N VAL A 444 41.02 -10.34 4.87
CA VAL A 444 42.00 -10.76 3.86
C VAL A 444 43.43 -10.39 4.27
N ASP A 445 43.63 -9.19 4.84
CA ASP A 445 44.90 -8.72 5.40
C ASP A 445 45.39 -9.58 6.57
N GLN A 446 44.49 -10.30 7.24
CA GLN A 446 44.79 -11.29 8.29
C GLN A 446 44.92 -12.73 7.74
N GLY A 447 44.92 -12.89 6.41
CA GLY A 447 45.11 -14.18 5.73
C GLY A 447 43.85 -15.02 5.56
N TYR A 448 42.66 -14.49 5.82
CA TYR A 448 41.40 -15.23 5.63
C TYR A 448 40.97 -15.26 4.16
N ARG A 449 40.43 -16.40 3.73
CA ARG A 449 39.55 -16.48 2.56
C ARG A 449 38.14 -16.11 3.01
N VAL A 450 37.59 -15.07 2.42
CA VAL A 450 36.28 -14.53 2.79
C VAL A 450 35.27 -14.86 1.71
N ILE A 451 34.19 -15.53 2.11
CA ILE A 451 33.05 -15.87 1.27
C ILE A 451 31.86 -15.02 1.71
N VAL A 452 31.19 -14.36 0.78
CA VAL A 452 30.01 -13.53 1.08
C VAL A 452 28.89 -13.91 0.11
N PRO A 453 27.95 -14.81 0.49
CA PRO A 453 26.86 -15.21 -0.37
C PRO A 453 25.70 -14.22 -0.34
N SER A 454 25.08 -14.01 -1.50
CA SER A 454 23.74 -13.43 -1.61
C SER A 454 22.72 -14.49 -1.23
N LEU A 455 21.88 -14.20 -0.22
CA LEU A 455 20.81 -15.09 0.23
C LEU A 455 19.84 -15.46 -0.91
N ARG A 456 19.07 -16.53 -0.74
CA ARG A 456 17.96 -16.88 -1.65
C ARG A 456 17.09 -15.66 -1.93
N GLY A 457 16.80 -15.37 -3.19
CA GLY A 457 16.04 -14.17 -3.58
C GLY A 457 16.79 -12.84 -3.51
N TYR A 458 18.12 -12.83 -3.37
CA TYR A 458 18.96 -11.62 -3.45
C TYR A 458 20.02 -11.75 -4.55
N GLY A 459 20.46 -10.61 -5.08
CA GLY A 459 21.49 -10.56 -6.12
C GLY A 459 21.06 -11.40 -7.33
N THR A 460 22.00 -12.17 -7.87
CA THR A 460 21.70 -13.17 -8.92
C THR A 460 21.55 -14.61 -8.40
N THR A 461 21.36 -14.81 -7.08
CA THR A 461 21.00 -16.13 -6.51
C THR A 461 19.60 -16.55 -6.98
N THR A 462 19.51 -17.72 -7.64
CA THR A 462 18.25 -18.21 -8.25
C THR A 462 17.92 -19.64 -7.83
N PHE A 463 16.63 -19.96 -7.74
CA PHE A 463 16.17 -21.34 -7.57
C PHE A 463 16.34 -22.14 -8.87
N LEU A 464 16.90 -23.35 -8.77
CA LEU A 464 17.15 -24.22 -9.92
C LEU A 464 15.86 -24.81 -10.52
N SER A 465 14.78 -24.89 -9.73
CA SER A 465 13.46 -25.32 -10.19
C SER A 465 12.39 -24.22 -10.01
N PRO A 466 11.50 -24.01 -10.99
CA PRO A 466 10.33 -23.15 -10.82
C PRO A 466 9.30 -23.73 -9.84
N THR A 467 9.35 -25.04 -9.53
CA THR A 467 8.41 -25.68 -8.60
C THR A 467 8.86 -25.68 -7.14
N THR A 468 10.13 -25.33 -6.85
CA THR A 468 10.60 -25.22 -5.46
C THR A 468 9.87 -24.07 -4.75
N PRO A 469 9.33 -24.29 -3.54
CA PRO A 469 8.76 -23.22 -2.73
C PRO A 469 9.77 -22.09 -2.50
N ARG A 470 9.31 -20.84 -2.61
CA ARG A 470 10.08 -19.66 -2.18
C ARG A 470 10.00 -19.51 -0.66
N SER A 471 10.38 -20.58 0.05
CA SER A 471 10.49 -20.58 1.50
C SER A 471 11.70 -19.76 1.93
N ALA A 472 11.52 -18.95 2.96
CA ALA A 472 12.56 -18.20 3.64
C ALA A 472 12.59 -18.57 5.14
N GLU A 473 12.12 -19.78 5.48
CA GLU A 473 12.18 -20.25 6.86
C GLU A 473 13.62 -20.43 7.33
N GLN A 474 13.82 -20.27 8.64
CA GLN A 474 15.14 -20.31 9.28
C GLN A 474 15.96 -21.58 8.95
N ALA A 475 15.30 -22.74 8.83
CA ALA A 475 15.94 -24.01 8.51
C ALA A 475 16.52 -24.02 7.07
N ALA A 476 15.77 -23.47 6.11
CA ALA A 476 16.18 -23.41 4.72
C ALA A 476 17.33 -22.41 4.52
N LEU A 477 17.22 -21.23 5.15
CA LEU A 477 18.27 -20.20 5.17
C LEU A 477 19.59 -20.71 5.78
N GLY A 478 19.54 -21.43 6.91
CA GLY A 478 20.72 -22.03 7.52
C GLY A 478 21.32 -23.18 6.70
N LYS A 479 20.48 -23.93 5.96
CA LYS A 479 20.93 -25.05 5.11
C LYS A 479 21.66 -24.56 3.85
N ASP A 480 21.27 -23.43 3.27
CA ASP A 480 21.88 -22.86 2.06
C ASP A 480 23.39 -22.65 2.20
N ILE A 481 23.86 -22.15 3.36
CA ILE A 481 25.30 -21.92 3.57
C ILE A 481 26.08 -23.24 3.73
N ILE A 482 25.44 -24.30 4.23
CA ILE A 482 26.05 -25.64 4.30
C ILE A 482 26.14 -26.26 2.90
N ASP A 483 25.09 -26.13 2.08
CA ASP A 483 25.13 -26.57 0.68
C ASP A 483 26.17 -25.79 -0.15
N LEU A 484 26.31 -24.49 0.09
CA LEU A 484 27.37 -23.68 -0.53
C LEU A 484 28.76 -24.17 -0.10
N MET A 485 28.96 -24.46 1.19
CA MET A 485 30.22 -25.03 1.68
C MET A 485 30.55 -26.36 0.99
N ASP A 486 29.56 -27.22 0.80
CA ASP A 486 29.73 -28.51 0.10
C ASP A 486 30.10 -28.30 -1.38
N ALA A 487 29.40 -27.41 -2.09
CA ALA A 487 29.70 -27.05 -3.48
C ALA A 487 31.11 -26.45 -3.66
N LEU A 488 31.60 -25.70 -2.65
CA LEU A 488 32.94 -25.09 -2.65
C LEU A 488 34.03 -25.96 -2.01
N ASN A 489 33.71 -27.19 -1.59
CA ASN A 489 34.60 -28.11 -0.85
C ASN A 489 35.17 -27.53 0.46
N ILE A 490 34.44 -26.62 1.10
CA ILE A 490 34.81 -26.00 2.38
C ILE A 490 34.36 -26.92 3.52
N LYS A 491 35.32 -27.54 4.21
CA LYS A 491 35.01 -28.45 5.33
C LYS A 491 34.48 -27.71 6.56
N LYS A 492 35.13 -26.61 6.96
CA LYS A 492 34.83 -25.85 8.18
C LYS A 492 35.14 -24.38 7.97
N ALA A 493 34.32 -23.48 8.52
CA ALA A 493 34.52 -22.04 8.43
C ALA A 493 34.00 -21.30 9.68
N ILE A 494 34.43 -20.06 9.88
CA ILE A 494 33.79 -19.12 10.81
C ILE A 494 32.53 -18.58 10.13
N PHE A 495 31.42 -18.51 10.84
CA PHE A 495 30.17 -17.94 10.34
C PHE A 495 29.90 -16.59 11.02
N ALA A 496 29.64 -15.53 10.25
CA ALA A 496 29.39 -14.20 10.81
C ALA A 496 28.15 -13.56 10.18
N GLY A 497 27.22 -13.04 10.98
CA GLY A 497 25.96 -12.47 10.47
C GLY A 497 25.31 -11.43 11.37
N TYR A 498 24.34 -10.71 10.80
CA TYR A 498 23.45 -9.76 11.48
C TYR A 498 22.03 -9.86 10.91
N ASP A 499 20.99 -9.45 11.66
CA ASP A 499 19.57 -9.60 11.28
C ASP A 499 19.25 -11.03 10.76
N TRP A 500 18.81 -11.23 9.51
CA TRP A 500 18.59 -12.56 8.93
C TRP A 500 19.88 -13.39 8.84
N GLY A 501 21.02 -12.74 8.62
CA GLY A 501 22.33 -13.38 8.70
C GLY A 501 22.60 -13.99 10.07
N THR A 502 22.15 -13.34 11.16
CA THR A 502 22.21 -13.94 12.51
C THR A 502 21.33 -15.19 12.60
N VAL A 503 20.15 -15.21 11.95
CA VAL A 503 19.31 -16.42 11.90
C VAL A 503 20.03 -17.54 11.16
N VAL A 504 20.61 -17.25 9.98
CA VAL A 504 21.38 -18.21 9.17
C VAL A 504 22.53 -18.83 9.96
N VAL A 505 23.39 -18.00 10.57
CA VAL A 505 24.59 -18.51 11.26
C VAL A 505 24.26 -19.23 12.56
N ASN A 506 23.25 -18.79 13.32
CA ASN A 506 22.78 -19.52 14.50
C ASN A 506 22.24 -20.91 14.13
N VAL A 507 21.39 -21.01 13.12
CA VAL A 507 20.85 -22.30 12.64
C VAL A 507 21.98 -23.21 12.18
N ALA A 508 22.92 -22.69 11.38
CA ALA A 508 24.02 -23.48 10.88
C ALA A 508 24.97 -23.97 11.99
N ALA A 509 25.29 -23.10 12.96
CA ALA A 509 26.14 -23.44 14.10
C ALA A 509 25.48 -24.42 15.09
N ALA A 510 24.15 -24.36 15.24
CA ALA A 510 23.40 -25.25 16.13
C ALA A 510 23.14 -26.64 15.53
N LEU A 511 22.81 -26.72 14.23
CA LEU A 511 22.49 -27.99 13.55
C LEU A 511 23.70 -28.69 12.92
N TRP A 512 24.74 -27.94 12.53
CA TRP A 512 25.98 -28.48 11.97
C TRP A 512 27.24 -27.90 12.66
N PRO A 513 27.39 -28.07 13.99
CA PRO A 513 28.52 -27.52 14.76
C PRO A 513 29.89 -27.98 14.24
N ASP A 514 29.98 -29.19 13.66
CA ASP A 514 31.22 -29.69 13.07
C ASP A 514 31.69 -28.86 11.86
N ARG A 515 30.77 -28.19 11.16
CA ARG A 515 31.04 -27.30 10.01
C ARG A 515 31.38 -25.86 10.42
N CYS A 516 31.15 -25.50 11.68
CA CYS A 516 31.41 -24.16 12.22
C CYS A 516 32.65 -24.14 13.14
N SER A 517 33.70 -23.37 12.83
CA SER A 517 34.87 -23.20 13.71
C SER A 517 34.68 -22.09 14.76
N GLY A 518 33.76 -21.17 14.51
CA GLY A 518 33.37 -20.11 15.43
C GLY A 518 32.26 -19.27 14.82
N MET A 519 31.50 -18.56 15.65
CA MET A 519 30.34 -17.78 15.19
C MET A 519 30.38 -16.33 15.68
N VAL A 520 30.05 -15.37 14.81
CA VAL A 520 29.76 -13.98 15.17
C VAL A 520 28.29 -13.70 14.87
N ALA A 521 27.53 -13.28 15.87
CA ALA A 521 26.08 -13.06 15.74
C ALA A 521 25.65 -11.73 16.37
N ALA A 522 25.17 -10.79 15.54
CA ALA A 522 24.54 -9.57 16.04
C ALA A 522 23.15 -9.87 16.62
N ASN A 523 22.75 -9.24 17.73
CA ASN A 523 21.53 -9.55 18.49
C ASN A 523 21.47 -11.00 19.03
N SER A 524 22.65 -11.60 19.23
CA SER A 524 22.86 -12.90 19.90
C SER A 524 22.06 -14.08 19.29
N TYR A 525 21.05 -14.62 19.98
CA TYR A 525 20.38 -15.87 19.62
C TYR A 525 18.99 -15.62 19.02
N LEU A 526 18.83 -15.81 17.70
CA LEU A 526 17.61 -15.49 16.96
C LEU A 526 16.86 -16.70 16.36
N ILE A 527 17.24 -17.94 16.73
CA ILE A 527 16.47 -19.15 16.38
C ILE A 527 15.06 -19.02 16.96
N GLN A 528 14.08 -19.07 16.07
CA GLN A 528 12.66 -19.02 16.41
C GLN A 528 12.22 -20.36 16.96
N ASN A 529 11.45 -20.34 18.05
CA ASN A 529 10.60 -21.45 18.46
C ASN A 529 9.18 -21.15 17.95
N ARG A 530 8.59 -22.06 17.16
CA ARG A 530 7.25 -21.88 16.58
C ARG A 530 6.15 -21.83 17.65
N GLU A 531 6.29 -22.53 18.78
CA GLU A 531 5.34 -22.51 19.89
C GLU A 531 5.18 -21.11 20.51
N THR A 532 6.22 -20.27 20.40
CA THR A 532 6.22 -18.89 20.95
C THR A 532 6.00 -17.81 19.89
N ALA A 533 5.69 -18.17 18.64
CA ALA A 533 5.51 -17.22 17.53
C ALA A 533 4.40 -16.17 17.78
N TRP A 534 3.40 -16.50 18.59
CA TRP A 534 2.32 -15.60 19.02
C TRP A 534 2.34 -15.29 20.52
N ALA A 535 3.51 -15.41 21.16
CA ALA A 535 3.66 -15.02 22.56
C ALA A 535 3.24 -13.55 22.78
N ILE A 536 2.47 -13.29 23.84
CA ILE A 536 1.94 -11.97 24.14
C ILE A 536 3.11 -11.02 24.45
N ALA A 537 3.23 -9.94 23.66
CA ALA A 537 4.25 -8.91 23.82
C ALA A 537 3.59 -7.54 24.13
N PRO A 538 4.30 -6.62 24.81
CA PRO A 538 3.82 -5.26 25.02
C PRO A 538 3.54 -4.52 23.70
N PRO A 539 2.56 -3.58 23.66
CA PRO A 539 2.23 -2.82 22.44
C PRO A 539 3.44 -2.16 21.78
N ASP A 540 4.36 -1.59 22.56
CA ASP A 540 5.56 -0.95 22.04
C ASP A 540 6.46 -1.97 21.33
N ALA A 541 6.70 -3.15 21.92
CA ALA A 541 7.50 -4.21 21.31
C ALA A 541 6.90 -4.76 19.99
N LEU A 542 5.57 -4.73 19.86
CA LEU A 542 4.88 -5.04 18.60
C LEU A 542 5.04 -3.90 17.58
N ALA A 543 4.95 -2.64 18.02
CA ALA A 543 5.09 -1.46 17.16
C ALA A 543 6.50 -1.32 16.55
N LEU A 544 7.56 -1.69 17.27
CA LEU A 544 8.94 -1.74 16.74
C LEU A 544 9.05 -2.71 15.55
N ARG A 545 8.19 -3.74 15.50
CA ARG A 545 8.13 -4.79 14.46
C ARG A 545 7.03 -4.55 13.43
N TRP A 546 6.54 -3.31 13.28
CA TRP A 546 5.43 -2.93 12.39
C TRP A 546 5.48 -3.60 11.00
N TYR A 547 6.66 -3.67 10.36
CA TYR A 547 6.82 -4.20 9.02
C TYR A 547 6.67 -5.73 8.94
N PHE A 548 6.93 -6.46 10.03
CA PHE A 548 6.66 -7.91 10.10
C PHE A 548 5.17 -8.16 9.82
N TYR A 549 4.28 -7.33 10.42
CA TYR A 549 2.84 -7.42 10.26
C TYR A 549 2.35 -6.86 8.93
N VAL A 550 2.96 -5.80 8.40
CA VAL A 550 2.61 -5.27 7.07
C VAL A 550 2.85 -6.32 5.99
N PHE A 551 3.97 -7.05 6.03
CA PHE A 551 4.31 -8.10 5.06
C PHE A 551 3.46 -9.37 5.16
N LEU A 552 2.59 -9.50 6.16
CA LEU A 552 1.51 -10.51 6.18
C LEU A 552 0.35 -10.15 5.25
N THR A 553 0.23 -8.88 4.85
CA THR A 553 -0.92 -8.40 4.06
C THR A 553 -0.61 -8.39 2.56
N PRO A 554 -1.62 -8.60 1.69
CA PRO A 554 -1.46 -8.41 0.25
C PRO A 554 -0.98 -6.99 -0.11
N GLN A 555 -1.40 -5.98 0.66
CA GLN A 555 -0.93 -4.60 0.50
C GLN A 555 0.57 -4.46 0.76
N GLY A 556 1.10 -5.10 1.81
CA GLY A 556 2.53 -5.10 2.11
C GLY A 556 3.35 -5.79 1.02
N TYR A 557 2.86 -6.93 0.52
CA TYR A 557 3.47 -7.61 -0.63
C TYR A 557 3.51 -6.71 -1.87
N SER A 558 2.36 -6.18 -2.30
CA SER A 558 2.29 -5.32 -3.49
C SER A 558 3.05 -4.01 -3.32
N SER A 559 3.08 -3.44 -2.12
CA SER A 559 3.85 -2.23 -1.83
C SER A 559 5.35 -2.48 -1.91
N LEU A 560 5.84 -3.60 -1.34
CA LEU A 560 7.24 -4.00 -1.47
C LEU A 560 7.63 -4.24 -2.93
N ALA A 561 6.76 -4.93 -3.70
CA ALA A 561 6.96 -5.14 -5.13
C ALA A 561 7.01 -3.84 -5.95
N SER A 562 6.29 -2.80 -5.53
CA SER A 562 6.23 -1.53 -6.25
C SER A 562 7.43 -0.61 -6.03
N ASP A 563 8.10 -0.71 -4.86
CA ASP A 563 9.23 0.16 -4.50
C ASP A 563 10.16 -0.52 -3.46
N THR A 564 10.90 -1.54 -3.89
CA THR A 564 11.83 -2.29 -3.03
C THR A 564 12.87 -1.38 -2.36
N LYS A 565 13.35 -0.37 -3.09
CA LYS A 565 14.34 0.61 -2.64
C LYS A 565 13.79 1.61 -1.63
N GLY A 566 12.57 2.13 -1.84
CA GLY A 566 11.89 3.00 -0.87
C GLY A 566 11.53 2.28 0.41
N TRP A 567 11.20 0.99 0.33
CA TRP A 567 11.06 0.12 1.51
C TRP A 567 12.38 -0.07 2.25
N ALA A 568 13.48 -0.35 1.54
CA ALA A 568 14.81 -0.45 2.16
C ALA A 568 15.21 0.86 2.86
N ASN A 569 15.07 2.01 2.16
CA ASN A 569 15.29 3.34 2.73
C ASN A 569 14.46 3.58 4.01
N THR A 570 13.17 3.21 3.98
CA THR A 570 12.26 3.39 5.12
C THR A 570 12.65 2.53 6.31
N ILE A 571 13.07 1.28 6.07
CA ILE A 571 13.49 0.34 7.11
C ILE A 571 14.85 0.75 7.68
N TRP A 572 15.83 1.12 6.85
CA TRP A 572 17.16 1.56 7.30
C TRP A 572 17.06 2.78 8.23
N ASN A 573 16.29 3.80 7.85
CA ASN A 573 16.04 5.00 8.67
C ASN A 573 15.29 4.71 9.98
N LYS A 574 14.40 3.71 10.00
CA LYS A 574 13.60 3.36 11.19
C LYS A 574 14.32 2.40 12.14
N ASN A 575 15.18 1.53 11.63
CA ASN A 575 15.79 0.44 12.41
C ASN A 575 17.15 0.80 13.01
N SER A 576 17.84 1.81 12.48
CA SER A 576 19.14 2.29 12.98
C SER A 576 19.07 3.79 13.30
N ILE A 577 18.89 4.12 14.58
CA ILE A 577 18.81 5.53 15.02
C ILE A 577 20.18 6.19 14.78
N GLY A 578 20.19 7.39 14.19
CA GLY A 578 21.42 8.16 13.97
C GLY A 578 22.31 7.69 12.81
N TRP A 579 21.93 6.63 12.08
CA TRP A 579 22.70 6.15 10.93
C TRP A 579 22.51 7.04 9.70
N ASN A 580 23.56 7.79 9.35
CA ASN A 580 23.61 8.62 8.15
C ASN A 580 24.24 7.86 6.96
N PHE A 581 23.49 6.95 6.35
CA PHE A 581 23.96 6.24 5.14
C PHE A 581 23.91 7.13 3.90
N THR A 582 24.79 6.83 2.95
CA THR A 582 24.84 7.53 1.66
C THR A 582 23.84 6.93 0.67
N GLN A 583 23.37 7.76 -0.27
CA GLN A 583 22.52 7.28 -1.37
C GLN A 583 23.24 6.19 -2.20
N ALA A 584 24.56 6.29 -2.37
CA ALA A 584 25.35 5.30 -3.10
C ALA A 584 25.37 3.90 -2.42
N GLN A 585 25.37 3.85 -1.08
CA GLN A 585 25.26 2.58 -0.33
C GLN A 585 23.86 1.95 -0.49
N LEU A 586 22.81 2.76 -0.44
CA LEU A 586 21.44 2.30 -0.69
C LEU A 586 21.26 1.88 -2.17
N ASP A 587 21.88 2.59 -3.11
CA ASP A 587 21.85 2.27 -4.54
C ASP A 587 22.53 0.94 -4.83
N ALA A 588 23.73 0.70 -4.27
CA ALA A 588 24.43 -0.58 -4.36
C ALA A 588 23.56 -1.73 -3.82
N ALA A 589 23.05 -1.61 -2.59
CA ALA A 589 22.18 -2.62 -2.01
C ALA A 589 20.91 -2.87 -2.83
N SER A 590 20.34 -1.83 -3.45
CA SER A 590 19.11 -1.95 -4.25
C SER A 590 19.24 -2.81 -5.50
N LEU A 591 20.47 -3.01 -6.02
CA LEU A 591 20.72 -3.95 -7.12
C LEU A 591 20.37 -5.40 -6.74
N ALA A 592 20.61 -5.78 -5.48
CA ALA A 592 20.28 -7.11 -4.99
C ALA A 592 18.76 -7.36 -4.88
N PHE A 593 17.96 -6.31 -4.79
CA PHE A 593 16.49 -6.40 -4.67
C PHE A 593 15.79 -6.49 -6.04
N LEU A 594 16.54 -6.43 -7.14
CA LEU A 594 16.02 -6.65 -8.51
C LEU A 594 15.78 -8.13 -8.83
N ASN A 595 16.18 -9.03 -7.93
CA ASN A 595 15.95 -10.46 -8.05
C ASN A 595 14.43 -10.78 -8.13
N PRO A 596 13.97 -11.60 -9.09
CA PRO A 596 12.55 -11.87 -9.27
C PRO A 596 11.89 -12.58 -8.08
N ASP A 597 12.67 -13.33 -7.29
CA ASP A 597 12.20 -14.02 -6.08
C ASP A 597 12.29 -13.15 -4.81
N TYR A 598 12.87 -11.93 -4.88
CA TYR A 598 13.11 -11.06 -3.72
C TYR A 598 11.85 -10.80 -2.88
N VAL A 599 10.76 -10.34 -3.51
CA VAL A 599 9.53 -9.99 -2.79
C VAL A 599 8.90 -11.22 -2.13
N ALA A 600 8.94 -12.36 -2.81
CA ALA A 600 8.43 -13.62 -2.30
C ALA A 600 9.22 -14.06 -1.06
N ILE A 601 10.56 -14.04 -1.12
CA ILE A 601 11.42 -14.37 0.02
C ILE A 601 11.27 -13.35 1.17
N ALA A 602 11.35 -12.06 0.86
CA ALA A 602 11.22 -10.95 1.81
C ALA A 602 9.95 -11.07 2.66
N THR A 603 8.82 -11.34 2.02
CA THR A 603 7.53 -11.49 2.72
C THR A 603 7.36 -12.87 3.36
N ASN A 604 7.81 -13.95 2.71
CA ASN A 604 7.68 -15.30 3.25
C ASN A 604 8.42 -15.48 4.58
N PHE A 605 9.57 -14.83 4.79
CA PHE A 605 10.30 -14.90 6.05
C PHE A 605 9.42 -14.47 7.23
N TYR A 606 8.72 -13.33 7.10
CA TYR A 606 7.83 -12.83 8.16
C TYR A 606 6.53 -13.63 8.27
N GLN A 607 5.99 -14.11 7.15
CA GLN A 607 4.82 -14.98 7.15
C GLN A 607 5.10 -16.33 7.85
N ASN A 608 6.23 -16.98 7.55
CA ASN A 608 6.66 -18.21 8.21
C ASN A 608 7.05 -17.94 9.69
N ARG A 609 7.76 -16.84 9.97
CA ARG A 609 8.13 -16.44 11.35
C ARG A 609 6.93 -16.15 12.25
N LEU A 610 5.77 -15.81 11.67
CA LEU A 610 4.51 -15.61 12.38
C LEU A 610 3.46 -16.69 12.07
N LEU A 611 3.84 -17.83 11.48
CA LEU A 611 2.99 -18.99 11.17
C LEU A 611 1.78 -18.71 10.25
N TYR A 612 1.83 -17.64 9.46
CA TYR A 612 0.87 -17.31 8.40
C TYR A 612 1.19 -17.96 7.04
N ALA A 613 2.36 -18.59 6.91
CA ALA A 613 2.71 -19.45 5.77
C ALA A 613 3.22 -20.81 6.28
N PRO A 614 2.94 -21.93 5.57
CA PRO A 614 3.53 -23.22 5.89
C PRO A 614 5.05 -23.19 5.71
N GLY A 615 5.76 -24.07 6.42
CA GLY A 615 7.14 -24.41 6.10
C GLY A 615 7.21 -25.30 4.85
N ASP A 616 8.36 -25.31 4.20
CA ASP A 616 8.65 -26.21 3.09
C ASP A 616 8.90 -27.63 3.64
N PRO A 617 8.15 -28.66 3.19
CA PRO A 617 8.32 -30.04 3.65
C PRO A 617 9.74 -30.58 3.58
N GLN A 618 10.59 -30.06 2.68
CA GLN A 618 12.00 -30.46 2.57
C GLN A 618 12.80 -30.20 3.85
N TYR A 619 12.42 -29.19 4.65
CA TYR A 619 13.15 -28.77 5.85
C TYR A 619 12.41 -29.10 7.17
N ALA A 620 11.32 -29.86 7.12
CA ALA A 620 10.46 -30.14 8.27
C ALA A 620 11.22 -30.74 9.47
N ASP A 621 12.11 -31.70 9.25
CA ASP A 621 12.92 -32.33 10.32
C ASP A 621 13.94 -31.38 10.94
N LEU A 622 14.43 -30.40 10.17
CA LEU A 622 15.34 -29.37 10.66
C LEU A 622 14.56 -28.31 11.46
N ALA A 623 13.37 -27.90 10.99
CA ALA A 623 12.47 -27.03 11.73
C ALA A 623 12.05 -27.64 13.09
N ASN A 624 11.72 -28.93 13.11
CA ASN A 624 11.38 -29.69 14.32
C ASN A 624 12.57 -29.83 15.31
N GLN A 625 13.81 -29.73 14.83
CA GLN A 625 15.00 -29.66 15.69
C GLN A 625 15.19 -28.25 16.25
N LEU A 626 14.95 -27.20 15.46
CA LEU A 626 15.09 -25.80 15.87
C LEU A 626 14.07 -25.36 16.92
N ASP A 627 12.84 -25.89 16.88
CA ASP A 627 11.82 -25.61 17.92
C ASP A 627 12.27 -26.01 19.34
N LYS A 628 13.16 -27.01 19.45
CA LYS A 628 13.77 -27.43 20.73
C LYS A 628 14.78 -26.43 21.28
N GLN A 629 15.02 -25.31 20.57
CA GLN A 629 16.01 -24.28 20.87
C GLN A 629 17.41 -24.86 21.16
N PRO A 630 18.02 -25.57 20.19
CA PRO A 630 19.30 -26.24 20.38
C PRO A 630 20.40 -25.28 20.81
N LEU A 631 21.30 -25.77 21.67
CA LEU A 631 22.43 -25.01 22.19
C LEU A 631 23.52 -24.84 21.13
N ILE A 632 24.11 -23.65 21.11
CA ILE A 632 25.28 -23.35 20.28
C ILE A 632 26.54 -23.73 21.07
N THR A 633 27.21 -24.78 20.61
CA THR A 633 28.37 -25.42 21.28
C THR A 633 29.72 -24.87 20.81
N VAL A 634 29.72 -24.10 19.72
CA VAL A 634 30.93 -23.53 19.11
C VAL A 634 31.35 -22.22 19.79
N PRO A 635 32.64 -21.85 19.73
CA PRO A 635 33.10 -20.54 20.18
C PRO A 635 32.28 -19.43 19.53
N SER A 636 31.81 -18.46 20.32
CA SER A 636 30.84 -17.46 19.87
C SER A 636 31.18 -16.05 20.36
N VAL A 637 31.15 -15.06 19.47
CA VAL A 637 31.12 -13.64 19.82
C VAL A 637 29.73 -13.10 19.46
N THR A 638 29.10 -12.40 20.40
CA THR A 638 27.75 -11.86 20.20
C THR A 638 27.74 -10.34 20.38
N LEU A 639 27.13 -9.62 19.44
CA LEU A 639 27.22 -8.15 19.36
C LEU A 639 25.82 -7.54 19.48
N ASP A 640 25.56 -6.70 20.49
CA ASP A 640 24.27 -6.00 20.65
C ASP A 640 24.46 -4.50 20.32
N PRO A 641 24.01 -4.02 19.14
CA PRO A 641 24.15 -2.62 18.72
C PRO A 641 23.19 -1.69 19.47
N ILE A 642 23.73 -0.68 20.17
CA ILE A 642 22.95 0.13 21.12
C ILE A 642 21.85 0.99 20.44
N GLN A 643 22.01 1.36 19.17
CA GLN A 643 21.06 2.17 18.42
C GLN A 643 20.14 1.35 17.49
N ALA A 644 20.13 0.02 17.63
CA ALA A 644 19.17 -0.85 16.94
C ALA A 644 17.80 -0.82 17.61
N VAL A 645 16.75 -0.84 16.78
CA VAL A 645 15.37 -0.56 17.22
C VAL A 645 14.52 -1.84 17.31
N VAL A 646 14.74 -2.82 16.43
CA VAL A 646 13.91 -4.03 16.34
C VAL A 646 14.25 -5.06 17.43
N PHE A 647 15.52 -5.11 17.77
CA PHE A 647 16.10 -5.88 18.86
C PHE A 647 16.78 -4.88 19.80
N PRO A 648 16.11 -4.44 20.87
CA PRO A 648 16.73 -3.56 21.86
C PRO A 648 17.98 -4.22 22.45
N PRO A 649 19.08 -3.46 22.66
CA PRO A 649 20.33 -4.01 23.16
C PRO A 649 20.14 -4.64 24.54
N THR A 650 20.85 -5.74 24.78
CA THR A 650 20.88 -6.43 26.07
C THR A 650 22.33 -6.60 26.51
N ASN A 651 22.54 -6.84 27.80
CA ASN A 651 23.83 -7.29 28.31
C ASN A 651 24.14 -8.77 28.00
N GLY A 652 23.42 -9.38 27.04
CA GLY A 652 23.60 -10.76 26.61
C GLY A 652 23.28 -11.84 27.63
N SER A 653 22.79 -11.50 28.84
CA SER A 653 22.53 -12.47 29.92
C SER A 653 21.33 -13.37 29.64
N ALA A 654 20.24 -12.82 29.12
CA ALA A 654 19.01 -13.57 28.82
C ALA A 654 19.19 -14.66 27.75
N THR A 655 20.12 -14.44 26.81
CA THR A 655 20.47 -15.40 25.74
C THR A 655 21.61 -16.33 26.12
N ALA A 656 22.37 -16.07 27.20
CA ALA A 656 23.55 -16.84 27.58
C ALA A 656 23.26 -18.34 27.75
N LYS A 657 22.07 -18.70 28.25
CA LYS A 657 21.59 -20.07 28.40
C LYS A 657 21.53 -20.89 27.10
N PHE A 658 21.53 -20.24 25.93
CA PHE A 658 21.52 -20.92 24.63
C PHE A 658 22.93 -21.23 24.09
N PHE A 659 23.98 -20.88 24.83
CA PHE A 659 25.38 -21.13 24.46
C PHE A 659 26.03 -22.04 25.50
N SER A 660 26.69 -23.10 25.03
CA SER A 660 27.51 -24.00 25.86
C SER A 660 28.99 -24.01 25.46
N GLY A 661 29.33 -23.42 24.32
CA GLY A 661 30.71 -23.11 23.94
C GLY A 661 31.25 -21.84 24.63
N PRO A 662 32.56 -21.56 24.53
CA PRO A 662 33.14 -20.30 24.98
C PRO A 662 32.44 -19.12 24.30
N ARG A 663 31.92 -18.17 25.09
CA ARG A 663 31.21 -17.00 24.57
C ARG A 663 31.77 -15.69 25.12
N VAL A 664 31.92 -14.71 24.24
CA VAL A 664 32.09 -13.29 24.60
C VAL A 664 30.89 -12.50 24.07
N HIS A 665 30.55 -11.42 24.76
CA HIS A 665 29.44 -10.56 24.43
C HIS A 665 29.85 -9.09 24.54
N HIS A 666 29.53 -8.29 23.51
CA HIS A 666 29.88 -6.88 23.41
C HIS A 666 28.64 -6.05 23.07
N GLU A 667 28.39 -5.00 23.85
CA GLU A 667 27.46 -3.93 23.48
C GLU A 667 28.21 -2.93 22.58
N ILE A 668 27.65 -2.59 21.41
CA ILE A 668 28.33 -1.74 20.41
C ILE A 668 27.75 -0.32 20.45
N PRO A 669 28.47 0.68 20.99
CA PRO A 669 27.99 2.06 21.03
C PRO A 669 27.98 2.71 19.65
N ASP A 670 27.07 3.69 19.51
CA ASP A 670 26.91 4.52 18.30
C ASP A 670 26.71 3.72 17.00
N CYS A 671 26.07 2.55 17.10
CA CYS A 671 25.82 1.64 16.00
C CYS A 671 24.38 1.12 16.05
N GLY A 672 23.71 1.12 14.89
CA GLY A 672 22.44 0.43 14.67
C GLY A 672 22.61 -1.00 14.12
N GLU A 673 21.53 -1.55 13.56
CA GLU A 673 21.41 -2.96 13.16
C GLU A 673 22.51 -3.42 12.18
N ASN A 674 22.90 -2.58 11.23
CA ASN A 674 23.93 -2.91 10.23
C ASN A 674 25.35 -2.60 10.74
N ILE A 675 25.83 -3.44 11.67
CA ILE A 675 27.19 -3.35 12.23
C ILE A 675 28.28 -3.44 11.14
N PRO A 676 28.23 -4.36 10.15
CA PRO A 676 29.29 -4.47 9.14
C PRO A 676 29.55 -3.17 8.37
N LEU A 677 28.50 -2.42 8.03
CA LEU A 677 28.62 -1.20 7.23
C LEU A 677 28.82 0.07 8.10
N GLN A 678 28.35 0.05 9.36
CA GLN A 678 28.50 1.19 10.28
C GLN A 678 29.80 1.16 11.11
N ARG A 679 30.29 -0.04 11.42
CA ARG A 679 31.48 -0.30 12.26
C ARG A 679 32.28 -1.50 11.70
N PRO A 680 32.79 -1.43 10.45
CA PRO A 680 33.46 -2.56 9.80
C PRO A 680 34.66 -3.10 10.56
N GLN A 681 35.39 -2.24 11.29
CA GLN A 681 36.50 -2.67 12.13
C GLN A 681 36.03 -3.55 13.30
N VAL A 682 34.98 -3.14 14.02
CA VAL A 682 34.41 -3.89 15.16
C VAL A 682 33.92 -5.26 14.70
N PHE A 683 33.26 -5.33 13.53
CA PHE A 683 32.79 -6.60 12.99
C PHE A 683 33.95 -7.52 12.56
N ALA A 684 35.01 -6.98 11.95
CA ALA A 684 36.21 -7.74 11.63
C ALA A 684 36.93 -8.24 12.89
N ASP A 685 37.08 -7.37 13.91
CA ASP A 685 37.72 -7.71 15.17
C ASP A 685 36.98 -8.84 15.92
N ALA A 686 35.65 -8.86 15.88
CA ALA A 686 34.83 -9.95 16.42
C ALA A 686 35.08 -11.30 15.72
N VAL A 687 35.30 -11.29 14.39
CA VAL A 687 35.66 -12.50 13.61
C VAL A 687 37.06 -12.99 13.98
N LEU A 688 38.00 -12.07 14.23
CA LEU A 688 39.35 -12.40 14.69
C LEU A 688 39.39 -12.86 16.16
N GLU A 689 38.50 -12.33 17.00
CA GLU A 689 38.33 -12.74 18.39
C GLU A 689 37.76 -14.16 18.50
N VAL A 690 36.71 -14.49 17.73
CA VAL A 690 36.13 -15.84 17.81
C VAL A 690 37.12 -16.92 17.34
N ALA A 691 38.03 -16.58 16.41
CA ALA A 691 39.13 -17.44 16.03
C ALA A 691 40.11 -17.71 17.20
N LYS A 692 40.41 -16.69 18.02
CA LYS A 692 41.24 -16.84 19.23
C LYS A 692 40.55 -17.72 20.27
N LEU A 693 39.24 -17.52 20.50
CA LEU A 693 38.43 -18.37 21.38
C LEU A 693 38.44 -19.85 20.94
N ALA A 694 38.48 -20.12 19.63
CA ALA A 694 38.61 -21.46 19.08
C ALA A 694 39.99 -22.11 19.30
N SER A 695 41.05 -21.30 19.45
CA SER A 695 42.43 -21.77 19.66
C SER A 695 42.79 -22.09 21.11
N HIS A 696 41.88 -21.86 22.06
CA HIS A 696 42.06 -22.16 23.49
C HIS A 696 41.38 -23.48 23.93
N LYS A 697 41.19 -24.42 23.00
CA LYS A 697 40.84 -25.83 23.24
C LYS A 697 42.01 -26.73 22.86
#